data_AF-A0A523JA54-F1
#
_entry.id   AF-A0A523JA54-F1
#
_cell.length_a   1.000
_cell.length_b   1.000
_cell.length_c   1.000
_cell.angle_alpha   90.00
_cell.angle_beta   90.00
_cell.angle_gamma   90.00
#
_symmetry.space_group_name_H-M   'P 1'
#
loop_
_entity.id
_entity.type
_entity.pdbx_description
1 polymer ?
#
loop_
_entity_poly.entity_id
_entity_poly.type
_entity_poly.pdbx_seq_one_letter_code
_entity_poly.pdbx_strand_id
1 'polypeptide(L)'
;MRSIFRKQQLWLMFLAAALSAELARAQVIDPNVPLTDPDVFCTGDPCIISADIQVPDLSDVDFGNRHVILQSTLEVGAGSFSMSAGRLTVTDSGRFDAKGGFGEDGGELDILIVGDVVLQNTGLAGSIDLRGFSGGSLLLESLTGSITGPGKIRASATAGDGDGGDLCFSAGQNIDLTGPIQDKGGAQGLGGAFGEFLAGGFVKLDDLDYSGGQFGGGALIIDALGDVTLTKALFDGSNFGDGGCLDVDAGGSIEILGQLKFTSASTEGFGGEIILSAGDAVHLTSAGSILLNGKDCAGDLIVSGKTINMEGTMDVRGLGTASCGGGVELFAAKTLTLNGPLTANSGSISGPLIDLFSDGSITILDDVNGNGGGTTGGRGGRVEISAEGSILIGSTTTISADGPSSGSGGNIIVEGCGVNVSAGAQLSALADDGTITLKDGDQMTLAGNFQAGPGGTLTHIDLRYRDVTKPPITTGATFSPTERLFGGDLSVQNCDLDADGVPNADDNCPTIPNGPNEAGVPAVGNQTDSDGDEVGDACDNCRLRPNPNQIDSGGVASAGDPLGNLPDGIGNLCQCGDVTNDGRVNQLDLDMQRDALAGISPGISAPDKCNTRGPIDVSAPDAFGVTPDCELNDWAVMNRKLSGLDPGSTQVCAGNLP
;
A
#
# COMPACT_ATOMS: atom_id res chain seq x y z
N MET A 1 54.72 61.68 -21.18
CA MET A 1 55.11 60.44 -21.90
C MET A 1 54.80 59.14 -21.14
N ARG A 2 54.85 59.08 -19.79
CA ARG A 2 54.51 57.85 -19.03
C ARG A 2 53.02 57.47 -18.92
N SER A 3 52.06 58.36 -19.22
CA SER A 3 50.62 58.03 -19.18
C SER A 3 50.04 57.49 -20.50
N ILE A 4 50.75 57.68 -21.62
CA ILE A 4 50.31 57.18 -22.94
C ILE A 4 50.68 55.71 -23.11
N PHE A 5 51.84 55.29 -22.61
CA PHE A 5 52.26 53.88 -22.63
C PHE A 5 51.42 52.95 -21.72
N ARG A 6 50.90 53.45 -20.59
CA ARG A 6 50.02 52.67 -19.70
C ARG A 6 48.62 52.45 -20.28
N LYS A 7 48.12 53.37 -21.12
CA LYS A 7 46.81 53.23 -21.79
C LYS A 7 46.88 52.27 -22.99
N GLN A 8 48.01 52.20 -23.69
CA GLN A 8 48.19 51.21 -24.78
C GLN A 8 48.37 49.78 -24.26
N GLN A 9 49.05 49.57 -23.12
CA GLN A 9 49.14 48.23 -22.51
C GLN A 9 47.81 47.73 -21.93
N LEU A 10 46.96 48.61 -21.37
CA LEU A 10 45.62 48.24 -20.93
C LEU A 10 44.69 47.88 -22.10
N TRP A 11 44.79 48.60 -23.22
CA TRP A 11 43.99 48.31 -24.42
C TRP A 11 44.39 47.00 -25.10
N LEU A 12 45.69 46.66 -25.13
CA LEU A 12 46.17 45.38 -25.68
C LEU A 12 45.83 44.18 -24.78
N MET A 13 45.75 44.36 -23.45
CA MET A 13 45.27 43.31 -22.53
C MET A 13 43.75 43.11 -22.61
N PHE A 14 42.96 44.18 -22.84
CA PHE A 14 41.52 44.06 -23.10
C PHE A 14 41.22 43.43 -24.46
N LEU A 15 41.99 43.74 -25.50
CA LEU A 15 41.85 43.09 -26.80
C LEU A 15 42.27 41.62 -26.76
N ALA A 16 43.30 41.27 -25.99
CA ALA A 16 43.72 39.88 -25.80
C ALA A 16 42.72 39.08 -24.95
N ALA A 17 42.12 39.67 -23.91
CA ALA A 17 41.05 39.03 -23.13
C ALA A 17 39.75 38.86 -23.94
N ALA A 18 39.42 39.82 -24.82
CA ALA A 18 38.29 39.70 -25.76
C ALA A 18 38.57 38.66 -26.88
N LEU A 19 39.79 38.62 -27.42
CA LEU A 19 40.18 37.59 -28.41
C LEU A 19 40.35 36.18 -27.79
N SER A 20 40.52 36.07 -26.47
CA SER A 20 40.57 34.78 -25.76
C SER A 20 39.18 34.27 -25.38
N ALA A 21 38.17 35.15 -25.33
CA ALA A 21 36.77 34.78 -25.11
C ALA A 21 36.08 34.32 -26.42
N GLU A 22 36.64 34.68 -27.58
CA GLU A 22 36.10 34.37 -28.91
C GLU A 22 36.66 33.06 -29.52
N LEU A 23 37.34 32.24 -28.71
CA LEU A 23 37.90 30.94 -29.11
C LEU A 23 37.28 29.73 -28.39
N ALA A 24 36.23 29.93 -27.58
CA ALA A 24 35.21 28.92 -27.39
C ALA A 24 34.15 29.17 -28.45
N ARG A 25 34.26 28.46 -29.57
CA ARG A 25 33.27 28.54 -30.65
C ARG A 25 31.97 27.97 -30.08
N ALA A 26 31.11 28.84 -29.53
CA ALA A 26 29.74 28.48 -29.17
C ALA A 26 29.14 27.79 -30.41
N GLN A 27 28.75 26.54 -30.24
CA GLN A 27 28.16 25.76 -31.31
C GLN A 27 26.83 26.47 -31.65
N VAL A 28 26.74 27.02 -32.86
CA VAL A 28 25.51 27.66 -33.32
C VAL A 28 24.53 26.54 -33.64
N ILE A 29 23.71 26.18 -32.66
CA ILE A 29 22.60 25.26 -32.81
C ILE A 29 21.48 26.05 -33.52
N ASP A 30 20.97 25.52 -34.63
CA ASP A 30 19.80 26.10 -35.29
C ASP A 30 18.57 25.79 -34.44
N PRO A 31 17.88 26.81 -33.90
CA PRO A 31 16.73 26.58 -33.02
C PRO A 31 15.52 25.94 -33.73
N ASN A 32 15.55 25.79 -35.06
CA ASN A 32 14.44 25.24 -35.85
C ASN A 32 14.69 23.80 -36.30
N VAL A 33 15.81 23.18 -35.93
CA VAL A 33 16.17 21.83 -36.35
C VAL A 33 16.26 20.93 -35.12
N PRO A 34 15.35 19.96 -34.95
CA PRO A 34 15.42 18.98 -33.87
C PRO A 34 16.79 18.30 -33.79
N LEU A 35 17.31 18.18 -32.58
CA LEU A 35 18.57 17.50 -32.31
C LEU A 35 18.33 16.00 -32.13
N THR A 36 19.17 15.21 -32.78
CA THR A 36 19.22 13.74 -32.63
C THR A 36 20.63 13.22 -32.38
N ASP A 37 21.65 14.04 -32.64
CA ASP A 37 23.05 13.70 -32.40
C ASP A 37 23.44 14.07 -30.97
N PRO A 38 23.69 13.08 -30.09
CA PRO A 38 24.04 13.34 -28.70
C PRO A 38 25.40 14.03 -28.53
N ASP A 39 26.30 13.95 -29.52
CA ASP A 39 27.62 14.56 -29.46
C ASP A 39 27.59 16.09 -29.65
N VAL A 40 26.42 16.64 -30.01
CA VAL A 40 26.14 18.09 -29.94
C VAL A 40 26.08 18.57 -28.49
N PHE A 41 25.69 17.72 -27.55
CA PHE A 41 25.55 18.06 -26.14
C PHE A 41 26.85 17.85 -25.37
N CYS A 42 27.47 16.68 -25.55
CA CYS A 42 28.72 16.32 -24.89
C CYS A 42 29.37 15.11 -25.59
N THR A 43 30.68 14.95 -25.39
CA THR A 43 31.43 13.79 -25.89
C THR A 43 32.05 13.01 -24.73
N GLY A 44 32.25 11.71 -24.92
CA GLY A 44 32.86 10.83 -23.92
C GLY A 44 31.85 10.15 -22.98
N ASP A 45 32.38 9.34 -22.06
CA ASP A 45 31.63 8.63 -21.02
C ASP A 45 32.43 8.68 -19.70
N PRO A 46 32.01 9.50 -18.70
CA PRO A 46 30.74 10.22 -18.64
C PRO A 46 30.63 11.37 -19.66
N CYS A 47 29.42 11.58 -20.17
CA CYS A 47 29.04 12.68 -21.05
C CYS A 47 28.65 13.88 -20.19
N ILE A 48 29.53 14.88 -20.08
CA ILE A 48 29.33 16.02 -19.18
C ILE A 48 28.79 17.23 -19.95
N ILE A 49 27.60 17.68 -19.60
CA ILE A 49 26.97 18.89 -20.15
C ILE A 49 27.24 20.04 -19.18
N SER A 50 28.23 20.87 -19.50
CA SER A 50 28.75 21.93 -18.61
C SER A 50 28.50 23.37 -19.09
N ALA A 51 27.68 23.54 -20.13
CA ALA A 51 27.27 24.85 -20.63
C ALA A 51 25.77 24.84 -20.91
N ASP A 52 25.14 26.01 -20.88
CA ASP A 52 23.72 26.13 -21.19
C ASP A 52 23.47 25.83 -22.68
N ILE A 53 22.47 25.00 -22.95
CA ILE A 53 22.10 24.58 -24.32
C ILE A 53 20.62 24.87 -24.53
N GLN A 54 20.31 25.63 -25.57
CA GLN A 54 18.94 25.75 -26.08
C GLN A 54 18.62 24.48 -26.86
N VAL A 55 17.61 23.76 -26.43
CA VAL A 55 17.15 22.52 -27.06
C VAL A 55 16.00 22.87 -28.00
N PRO A 56 16.14 22.66 -29.32
CA PRO A 56 15.05 22.83 -30.26
C PRO A 56 13.88 21.90 -29.93
N ASP A 57 12.65 22.35 -30.16
CA ASP A 57 11.45 21.54 -29.99
C ASP A 57 11.52 20.23 -30.81
N LEU A 58 10.90 19.16 -30.29
CA LEU A 58 10.87 17.81 -30.87
C LEU A 58 12.25 17.13 -30.96
N SER A 59 13.23 17.58 -30.18
CA SER A 59 14.54 16.92 -30.10
C SER A 59 14.42 15.58 -29.37
N ASP A 60 15.01 14.53 -29.95
CA ASP A 60 14.99 13.16 -29.43
C ASP A 60 16.41 12.58 -29.51
N VAL A 61 17.03 12.38 -28.35
CA VAL A 61 18.49 12.18 -28.24
C VAL A 61 18.83 10.88 -27.51
N ASP A 62 19.43 9.94 -28.22
CA ASP A 62 19.95 8.69 -27.65
C ASP A 62 21.44 8.83 -27.30
N PHE A 63 21.76 8.91 -26.00
CA PHE A 63 23.13 8.93 -25.50
C PHE A 63 23.77 7.52 -25.40
N GLY A 64 23.03 6.46 -25.72
CA GLY A 64 23.42 5.07 -25.56
C GLY A 64 23.66 4.72 -24.09
N ASN A 65 24.65 3.86 -23.83
CA ASN A 65 24.98 3.43 -22.47
C ASN A 65 25.73 4.47 -21.62
N ARG A 66 25.90 5.70 -22.12
CA ARG A 66 26.71 6.72 -21.44
C ARG A 66 26.08 7.16 -20.11
N HIS A 67 26.93 7.52 -19.16
CA HIS A 67 26.53 8.29 -17.99
C HIS A 67 26.46 9.77 -18.34
N VAL A 68 25.24 10.32 -18.46
CA VAL A 68 25.01 11.75 -18.68
C VAL A 68 25.08 12.50 -17.35
N ILE A 69 25.96 13.48 -17.25
CA ILE A 69 26.09 14.37 -16.09
C ILE A 69 25.73 15.78 -16.51
N LEU A 70 24.61 16.27 -16.01
CA LEU A 70 24.14 17.63 -16.25
C LEU A 70 24.68 18.57 -15.16
N GLN A 71 25.55 19.49 -15.58
CA GLN A 71 26.19 20.51 -14.73
C GLN A 71 25.71 21.93 -15.02
N SER A 72 24.96 22.13 -16.10
CA SER A 72 24.38 23.42 -16.53
C SER A 72 22.91 23.23 -16.94
N THR A 73 22.35 24.18 -17.68
CA THR A 73 20.94 24.17 -18.05
C THR A 73 20.71 23.57 -19.44
N LEU A 74 19.77 22.65 -19.56
CA LEU A 74 19.12 22.33 -20.84
C LEU A 74 17.81 23.12 -20.93
N GLU A 75 17.78 24.13 -21.78
CA GLU A 75 16.63 25.03 -21.96
C GLU A 75 15.74 24.51 -23.09
N VAL A 76 14.63 23.88 -22.72
CA VAL A 76 13.62 23.30 -23.63
C VAL A 76 12.46 24.27 -23.85
N GLY A 77 12.13 25.09 -22.85
CA GLY A 77 10.98 26.00 -22.91
C GLY A 77 9.64 25.27 -22.93
N ALA A 78 8.66 25.79 -23.67
CA ALA A 78 7.35 25.15 -23.85
C ALA A 78 7.33 24.00 -24.88
N GLY A 79 8.50 23.64 -25.44
CA GLY A 79 8.63 22.56 -26.41
C GLY A 79 8.75 21.18 -25.76
N SER A 80 9.00 20.19 -26.58
CA SER A 80 9.21 18.79 -26.20
C SER A 80 10.68 18.39 -26.33
N PHE A 81 11.15 17.59 -25.38
CA PHE A 81 12.48 16.98 -25.41
C PHE A 81 12.45 15.55 -24.87
N SER A 82 12.96 14.62 -25.69
CA SER A 82 13.12 13.22 -25.30
C SER A 82 14.59 12.85 -25.25
N MET A 83 14.99 12.05 -24.26
CA MET A 83 16.33 11.47 -24.22
C MET A 83 16.37 10.05 -23.67
N SER A 84 17.36 9.29 -24.11
CA SER A 84 17.73 8.02 -23.49
C SER A 84 19.21 7.95 -23.11
N ALA A 85 19.54 7.31 -21.98
CA ALA A 85 20.92 7.16 -21.52
C ALA A 85 21.14 5.95 -20.59
N GLY A 86 22.40 5.57 -20.36
CA GLY A 86 22.76 4.51 -19.42
C GLY A 86 22.56 4.90 -17.96
N ARG A 87 22.90 6.14 -17.60
CA ARG A 87 22.72 6.72 -16.26
C ARG A 87 22.53 8.24 -16.39
N LEU A 88 21.77 8.85 -15.48
CA LEU A 88 21.61 10.30 -15.42
C LEU A 88 21.99 10.85 -14.04
N THR A 89 22.76 11.94 -14.02
CA THR A 89 22.99 12.73 -12.82
C THR A 89 22.78 14.20 -13.11
N VAL A 90 21.77 14.79 -12.50
CA VAL A 90 21.57 16.24 -12.44
C VAL A 90 22.25 16.75 -11.18
N THR A 91 23.40 17.39 -11.36
CA THR A 91 24.20 17.91 -10.24
C THR A 91 23.54 19.13 -9.60
N ASP A 92 24.10 19.64 -8.50
CA ASP A 92 23.59 20.83 -7.78
C ASP A 92 23.40 22.09 -8.66
N SER A 93 24.13 22.20 -9.77
CA SER A 93 24.02 23.30 -10.73
C SER A 93 23.32 22.92 -12.03
N GLY A 94 23.04 21.64 -12.24
CA GLY A 94 22.36 21.13 -13.44
C GLY A 94 20.85 21.33 -13.37
N ARG A 95 20.20 21.53 -14.51
CA ARG A 95 18.73 21.63 -14.59
C ARG A 95 18.19 21.34 -15.99
N PHE A 96 17.07 20.63 -16.04
CA PHE A 96 16.16 20.68 -17.18
C PHE A 96 15.19 21.85 -17.01
N ASP A 97 15.24 22.83 -17.92
CA ASP A 97 14.39 24.02 -17.93
C ASP A 97 13.39 23.92 -19.08
N ALA A 98 12.30 23.21 -18.84
CA ALA A 98 11.13 23.09 -19.71
C ALA A 98 10.02 24.05 -19.25
N LYS A 99 10.43 25.24 -18.78
CA LYS A 99 9.49 26.24 -18.29
C LYS A 99 8.84 26.98 -19.47
N GLY A 100 7.52 27.04 -19.47
CA GLY A 100 6.73 27.81 -20.43
C GLY A 100 7.00 29.31 -20.38
N GLY A 101 6.94 29.94 -21.55
CA GLY A 101 6.96 31.39 -21.70
C GLY A 101 5.69 32.06 -21.15
N PHE A 102 5.52 33.35 -21.45
CA PHE A 102 4.33 34.08 -21.01
C PHE A 102 3.08 33.60 -21.76
N GLY A 103 2.16 32.94 -21.05
CA GLY A 103 0.92 32.43 -21.63
C GLY A 103 1.07 31.09 -22.37
N GLU A 104 2.22 30.44 -22.23
CA GLU A 104 2.49 29.11 -22.77
C GLU A 104 2.55 28.12 -21.61
N ASP A 105 2.04 26.91 -21.82
CA ASP A 105 2.14 25.81 -20.87
C ASP A 105 3.60 25.35 -20.69
N GLY A 106 3.86 24.55 -19.66
CA GLY A 106 5.16 23.93 -19.46
C GLY A 106 5.48 22.98 -20.62
N GLY A 107 6.77 22.79 -20.89
CA GLY A 107 7.24 21.83 -21.88
C GLY A 107 7.06 20.39 -21.43
N GLU A 108 7.37 19.48 -22.35
CA GLU A 108 7.25 18.03 -22.21
C GLU A 108 8.65 17.40 -22.15
N LEU A 109 8.89 16.56 -21.15
CA LEU A 109 10.15 15.84 -20.97
C LEU A 109 9.91 14.33 -20.89
N ASP A 110 10.49 13.59 -21.84
CA ASP A 110 10.53 12.12 -21.82
C ASP A 110 11.96 11.64 -21.60
N ILE A 111 12.24 11.03 -20.45
CA ILE A 111 13.60 10.67 -20.04
C ILE A 111 13.64 9.18 -19.71
N LEU A 112 14.28 8.39 -20.58
CA LEU A 112 14.44 6.94 -20.44
C LEU A 112 15.87 6.57 -20.04
N ILE A 113 16.06 6.07 -18.82
CA ILE A 113 17.37 5.72 -18.27
C ILE A 113 17.43 4.23 -17.99
N VAL A 114 18.52 3.57 -18.35
CA VAL A 114 18.68 2.13 -18.07
C VAL A 114 19.00 1.89 -16.60
N GLY A 115 19.99 2.60 -16.06
CA GLY A 115 20.43 2.53 -14.67
C GLY A 115 19.91 3.69 -13.83
N ASP A 116 20.72 4.15 -12.89
CA ASP A 116 20.27 5.12 -11.88
C ASP A 116 20.01 6.54 -12.43
N VAL A 117 19.09 7.22 -11.77
CA VAL A 117 18.85 8.66 -11.90
C VAL A 117 19.13 9.32 -10.55
N VAL A 118 19.96 10.37 -10.57
CA VAL A 118 20.29 11.14 -9.37
C VAL A 118 19.99 12.62 -9.61
N LEU A 119 19.11 13.19 -8.80
CA LEU A 119 18.67 14.59 -8.86
C LEU A 119 19.16 15.34 -7.61
N GLN A 120 20.12 16.25 -7.77
CA GLN A 120 20.79 16.90 -6.63
C GLN A 120 20.44 18.38 -6.48
N ASN A 121 20.03 19.07 -7.55
CA ASN A 121 19.79 20.51 -7.52
C ASN A 121 18.60 20.89 -6.61
N THR A 122 18.94 21.42 -5.43
CA THR A 122 17.99 21.96 -4.44
C THR A 122 17.78 23.48 -4.58
N GLY A 123 18.33 24.10 -5.62
CA GLY A 123 18.18 25.52 -5.91
C GLY A 123 16.72 25.91 -6.17
N LEU A 124 16.44 27.22 -6.29
CA LEU A 124 15.07 27.74 -6.43
C LEU A 124 14.31 27.15 -7.64
N ALA A 125 15.04 26.88 -8.72
CA ALA A 125 14.50 26.31 -9.95
C ALA A 125 14.49 24.77 -9.95
N GLY A 126 15.27 24.13 -9.08
CA GLY A 126 15.31 22.68 -8.93
C GLY A 126 16.08 21.95 -10.03
N SER A 127 16.04 20.62 -9.97
CA SER A 127 16.62 19.74 -10.99
C SER A 127 15.78 19.73 -12.27
N ILE A 128 14.47 19.88 -12.15
CA ILE A 128 13.51 19.90 -13.26
C ILE A 128 12.47 21.00 -13.02
N ASP A 129 12.28 21.88 -14.00
CA ASP A 129 11.26 22.95 -13.98
C ASP A 129 10.43 22.91 -15.25
N LEU A 130 9.15 22.58 -15.09
CA LEU A 130 8.10 22.38 -16.09
C LEU A 130 6.96 23.38 -15.87
N ARG A 131 7.17 24.45 -15.11
CA ARG A 131 6.09 25.42 -14.86
C ARG A 131 5.72 26.16 -16.13
N GLY A 132 4.44 26.42 -16.37
CA GLY A 132 3.97 27.28 -17.46
C GLY A 132 2.66 27.94 -17.10
N PHE A 133 1.87 28.39 -18.09
CA PHE A 133 0.49 28.81 -17.89
C PHE A 133 -0.25 27.74 -17.10
N SER A 134 -0.33 26.54 -17.66
CA SER A 134 -0.50 25.26 -16.96
C SER A 134 0.86 24.58 -16.78
N GLY A 135 0.92 23.57 -15.90
CA GLY A 135 2.08 22.71 -15.79
C GLY A 135 2.40 21.93 -17.07
N GLY A 136 3.68 21.59 -17.24
CA GLY A 136 4.14 20.67 -18.28
C GLY A 136 4.14 19.21 -17.81
N SER A 137 4.59 18.31 -18.69
CA SER A 137 4.61 16.87 -18.44
C SER A 137 6.03 16.32 -18.26
N LEU A 138 6.15 15.32 -17.39
CA LEU A 138 7.38 14.54 -17.20
C LEU A 138 7.05 13.05 -17.20
N LEU A 139 7.70 12.32 -18.10
CA LEU A 139 7.89 10.88 -17.99
C LEU A 139 9.36 10.60 -17.68
N LEU A 140 9.64 10.09 -16.48
CA LEU A 140 11.00 9.73 -16.05
C LEU A 140 11.07 8.25 -15.68
N GLU A 141 11.73 7.47 -16.53
CA GLU A 141 11.84 6.02 -16.39
C GLU A 141 13.29 5.60 -16.09
N SER A 142 13.48 4.75 -15.09
CA SER A 142 14.72 4.07 -14.75
C SER A 142 14.49 2.55 -14.84
N LEU A 143 14.86 1.91 -15.94
CA LEU A 143 14.44 0.53 -16.24
C LEU A 143 14.96 -0.50 -15.22
N THR A 144 16.18 -0.33 -14.73
CA THR A 144 16.83 -1.30 -13.81
C THR A 144 17.41 -0.65 -12.57
N GLY A 145 17.39 0.68 -12.49
CA GLY A 145 18.00 1.45 -11.41
C GLY A 145 16.99 2.11 -10.49
N SER A 146 17.51 3.02 -9.67
CA SER A 146 16.73 3.87 -8.77
C SER A 146 16.65 5.32 -9.25
N ILE A 147 15.58 6.01 -8.88
CA ILE A 147 15.45 7.47 -9.00
C ILE A 147 15.64 8.07 -7.61
N THR A 148 16.67 8.88 -7.41
CA THR A 148 17.06 9.34 -6.07
C THR A 148 17.46 10.81 -6.00
N GLY A 149 17.30 11.39 -4.82
CA GLY A 149 17.99 12.60 -4.42
C GLY A 149 17.09 13.72 -3.91
N PRO A 150 17.69 14.78 -3.34
CA PRO A 150 16.97 15.91 -2.75
C PRO A 150 16.52 16.95 -3.78
N GLY A 151 16.76 16.69 -5.07
CA GLY A 151 16.47 17.61 -6.16
C GLY A 151 15.00 18.02 -6.18
N LYS A 152 14.75 19.31 -6.44
CA LYS A 152 13.39 19.83 -6.54
C LYS A 152 12.81 19.61 -7.94
N ILE A 153 11.54 19.24 -8.02
CA ILE A 153 10.78 19.06 -9.27
C ILE A 153 9.56 19.99 -9.23
N ARG A 154 9.27 20.69 -10.34
CA ARG A 154 8.20 21.69 -10.39
C ARG A 154 7.43 21.60 -11.69
N ALA A 155 6.13 21.32 -11.61
CA ALA A 155 5.18 21.40 -12.72
C ALA A 155 3.98 22.30 -12.39
N SER A 156 4.10 23.17 -11.38
CA SER A 156 2.98 24.03 -10.99
C SER A 156 2.56 25.04 -12.07
N ALA A 157 1.25 25.29 -12.17
CA ALA A 157 0.69 26.40 -12.92
C ALA A 157 1.27 27.75 -12.47
N THR A 158 1.37 28.69 -13.41
CA THR A 158 1.69 30.10 -13.13
C THR A 158 0.52 31.02 -13.41
N ALA A 159 -0.47 30.56 -14.18
CA ALA A 159 -1.72 31.28 -14.41
C ALA A 159 -2.72 31.07 -13.27
N GLY A 160 -3.73 31.92 -13.21
CA GLY A 160 -4.80 31.78 -12.23
C GLY A 160 -5.72 30.59 -12.55
N ASP A 161 -5.96 30.34 -13.82
CA ASP A 161 -6.84 29.33 -14.40
C ASP A 161 -6.09 28.14 -15.03
N GLY A 162 -4.76 28.13 -14.95
CA GLY A 162 -3.96 26.99 -15.37
C GLY A 162 -3.98 25.87 -14.34
N ASP A 163 -3.92 24.64 -14.83
CA ASP A 163 -3.88 23.42 -14.02
C ASP A 163 -2.43 23.05 -13.68
N GLY A 164 -2.26 22.16 -12.70
CA GLY A 164 -0.98 21.46 -12.52
C GLY A 164 -0.60 20.65 -13.77
N GLY A 165 0.62 20.14 -13.79
CA GLY A 165 1.12 19.28 -14.85
C GLY A 165 0.79 17.80 -14.62
N ASP A 166 1.54 16.96 -15.33
CA ASP A 166 1.47 15.51 -15.25
C ASP A 166 2.88 14.97 -14.97
N LEU A 167 3.03 14.21 -13.88
CA LEU A 167 4.33 13.73 -13.41
C LEU A 167 4.31 12.22 -13.21
N CYS A 168 5.00 11.49 -14.09
CA CYS A 168 5.09 10.04 -14.08
C CYS A 168 6.53 9.59 -13.84
N PHE A 169 6.74 8.76 -12.82
CA PHE A 169 8.03 8.19 -12.46
C PHE A 169 7.92 6.67 -12.42
N SER A 170 8.89 6.00 -13.05
CA SER A 170 8.99 4.54 -12.99
C SER A 170 10.43 4.12 -12.70
N ALA A 171 10.64 3.25 -11.73
CA ALA A 171 11.96 2.73 -11.37
C ALA A 171 11.92 1.20 -11.21
N GLY A 172 12.87 0.49 -11.83
CA GLY A 172 13.04 -0.95 -11.65
C GLY A 172 13.49 -1.34 -10.25
N GLN A 173 14.01 -0.37 -9.48
CA GLN A 173 14.34 -0.50 -8.06
C GLN A 173 13.53 0.54 -7.27
N ASN A 174 14.21 1.40 -6.50
CA ASN A 174 13.57 2.33 -5.57
C ASN A 174 13.38 3.74 -6.15
N ILE A 175 12.36 4.45 -5.66
CA ILE A 175 12.23 5.89 -5.77
C ILE A 175 12.45 6.51 -4.38
N ASP A 176 13.48 7.35 -4.23
CA ASP A 176 13.80 8.06 -2.99
C ASP A 176 14.00 9.55 -3.28
N LEU A 177 12.89 10.30 -3.30
CA LEU A 177 12.86 11.71 -3.62
C LEU A 177 12.52 12.53 -2.36
N THR A 178 13.58 13.00 -1.71
CA THR A 178 13.48 13.80 -0.47
C THR A 178 13.32 15.30 -0.74
N GLY A 179 13.36 15.71 -2.01
CA GLY A 179 13.15 17.08 -2.45
C GLY A 179 11.67 17.40 -2.65
N PRO A 180 11.29 18.69 -2.69
CA PRO A 180 9.91 19.07 -2.98
C PRO A 180 9.50 18.74 -4.42
N ILE A 181 8.33 18.13 -4.57
CA ILE A 181 7.65 17.90 -5.85
C ILE A 181 6.41 18.79 -5.85
N GLN A 182 6.43 19.81 -6.71
CA GLN A 182 5.42 20.87 -6.72
C GLN A 182 4.60 20.81 -8.00
N ASP A 183 3.38 20.32 -7.90
CA ASP A 183 2.46 20.13 -9.01
C ASP A 183 1.10 20.79 -8.75
N LYS A 184 1.16 22.08 -8.44
CA LYS A 184 0.01 22.85 -8.00
C LYS A 184 -0.76 23.46 -9.17
N GLY A 185 -2.08 23.53 -9.01
CA GLY A 185 -2.94 24.36 -9.83
C GLY A 185 -2.84 25.85 -9.52
N GLY A 186 -3.40 26.65 -10.42
CA GLY A 186 -3.69 28.05 -10.19
C GLY A 186 -4.80 28.27 -9.15
N ALA A 187 -5.19 29.53 -8.94
CA ALA A 187 -6.28 29.87 -8.03
C ALA A 187 -7.67 29.35 -8.46
N GLN A 188 -7.84 28.97 -9.71
CA GLN A 188 -9.03 28.38 -10.31
C GLN A 188 -8.76 26.96 -10.82
N GLY A 189 -7.57 26.69 -11.36
CA GLY A 189 -7.18 25.39 -11.94
C GLY A 189 -7.20 24.21 -10.96
N LEU A 190 -7.17 23.00 -11.51
CA LEU A 190 -6.94 21.75 -10.77
C LEU A 190 -5.48 21.65 -10.32
N GLY A 191 -5.24 20.92 -9.22
CA GLY A 191 -3.90 20.38 -8.95
C GLY A 191 -3.42 19.46 -10.09
N GLY A 192 -2.20 18.94 -10.01
CA GLY A 192 -1.65 17.99 -10.99
C GLY A 192 -2.68 16.95 -11.41
N ALA A 193 -2.96 16.87 -12.72
CA ALA A 193 -4.14 16.19 -13.23
C ALA A 193 -3.98 14.66 -13.08
N PHE A 194 -2.80 14.14 -13.38
CA PHE A 194 -2.44 12.74 -13.12
C PHE A 194 -0.95 12.60 -12.75
N GLY A 195 -0.68 12.21 -11.50
CA GLY A 195 0.66 11.79 -11.04
C GLY A 195 0.75 10.29 -10.83
N GLU A 196 1.92 9.70 -11.12
CA GLU A 196 2.18 8.27 -10.93
C GLU A 196 3.62 8.02 -10.45
N PHE A 197 3.78 7.15 -9.43
CA PHE A 197 5.08 6.65 -8.99
C PHE A 197 5.06 5.12 -8.94
N LEU A 198 5.83 4.48 -9.81
CA LEU A 198 5.96 3.03 -9.90
C LEU A 198 7.36 2.58 -9.50
N ALA A 199 7.48 1.66 -8.54
CA ALA A 199 8.78 1.14 -8.10
C ALA A 199 8.79 -0.39 -7.96
N GLY A 200 9.82 -1.03 -8.52
CA GLY A 200 10.13 -2.45 -8.27
C GLY A 200 10.66 -2.72 -6.85
N GLY A 201 11.04 -1.66 -6.12
CA GLY A 201 11.43 -1.68 -4.72
C GLY A 201 10.52 -0.79 -3.87
N PHE A 202 11.10 0.10 -3.06
CA PHE A 202 10.33 1.03 -2.21
C PHE A 202 10.12 2.41 -2.87
N VAL A 203 9.09 3.14 -2.41
CA VAL A 203 8.87 4.56 -2.73
C VAL A 203 8.97 5.40 -1.45
N LYS A 204 9.79 6.45 -1.47
CA LYS A 204 9.89 7.42 -0.39
C LYS A 204 9.77 8.84 -0.94
N LEU A 205 8.78 9.57 -0.43
CA LEU A 205 8.44 10.93 -0.87
C LEU A 205 8.26 11.85 0.35
N ASP A 206 8.95 12.99 0.34
CA ASP A 206 8.98 13.87 1.51
C ASP A 206 8.03 15.07 1.45
N ASP A 207 7.97 15.82 0.34
CA ASP A 207 7.18 17.07 0.25
C ASP A 207 6.45 17.15 -1.10
N LEU A 208 5.27 16.51 -1.14
CA LEU A 208 4.37 16.53 -2.29
C LEU A 208 3.37 17.67 -2.16
N ASP A 209 3.14 18.37 -3.27
CA ASP A 209 2.20 19.47 -3.30
C ASP A 209 1.42 19.51 -4.62
N TYR A 210 0.29 18.82 -4.63
CA TYR A 210 -0.71 18.69 -5.68
C TYR A 210 -1.96 19.54 -5.36
N SER A 211 -1.81 20.58 -4.54
CA SER A 211 -2.93 21.47 -4.19
C SER A 211 -3.45 22.20 -5.43
N GLY A 212 -4.75 22.44 -5.49
CA GLY A 212 -5.36 23.23 -6.57
C GLY A 212 -6.31 24.32 -6.10
N GLY A 213 -6.97 24.88 -7.11
CA GLY A 213 -7.79 26.07 -7.07
C GLY A 213 -9.27 25.76 -6.87
N GLN A 214 -10.13 26.33 -7.71
CA GLN A 214 -11.58 26.20 -7.61
C GLN A 214 -12.07 24.87 -8.15
N PHE A 215 -11.30 24.21 -9.01
CA PHE A 215 -11.65 22.91 -9.55
C PHE A 215 -11.23 21.74 -8.64
N GLY A 216 -10.35 21.96 -7.64
CA GLY A 216 -9.98 20.95 -6.64
C GLY A 216 -8.50 20.62 -6.61
N GLY A 217 -8.10 19.77 -5.66
CA GLY A 217 -6.77 19.16 -5.60
C GLY A 217 -6.50 18.19 -6.76
N GLY A 218 -5.25 17.76 -6.91
CA GLY A 218 -4.83 16.81 -7.94
C GLY A 218 -5.11 15.35 -7.59
N ALA A 219 -4.60 14.44 -8.41
CA ALA A 219 -4.68 13.00 -8.20
C ALA A 219 -3.29 12.36 -8.29
N LEU A 220 -3.03 11.38 -7.42
CA LEU A 220 -1.76 10.68 -7.36
C LEU A 220 -1.94 9.19 -7.08
N ILE A 221 -1.27 8.34 -7.87
CA ILE A 221 -1.15 6.90 -7.65
C ILE A 221 0.30 6.57 -7.30
N ILE A 222 0.50 5.71 -6.31
CA ILE A 222 1.81 5.20 -5.91
C ILE A 222 1.74 3.67 -5.82
N ASP A 223 2.47 2.98 -6.68
CA ASP A 223 2.60 1.52 -6.64
C ASP A 223 4.06 1.13 -6.35
N ALA A 224 4.26 0.38 -5.27
CA ALA A 224 5.57 -0.14 -4.88
C ALA A 224 5.48 -1.64 -4.59
N LEU A 225 6.41 -2.43 -5.12
CA LEU A 225 6.51 -3.85 -4.70
C LEU A 225 7.04 -3.98 -3.26
N GLY A 226 7.72 -2.96 -2.75
CA GLY A 226 8.20 -2.87 -1.37
C GLY A 226 7.40 -1.88 -0.52
N ASP A 227 8.10 -1.15 0.35
CA ASP A 227 7.49 -0.20 1.28
C ASP A 227 7.17 1.16 0.61
N VAL A 228 6.22 1.89 1.17
CA VAL A 228 5.95 3.30 0.86
C VAL A 228 6.12 4.16 2.10
N THR A 229 6.89 5.24 2.01
CA THR A 229 7.05 6.22 3.09
C THR A 229 6.66 7.62 2.62
N LEU A 230 5.70 8.23 3.33
CA LEU A 230 5.22 9.59 3.05
C LEU A 230 5.47 10.50 4.25
N THR A 231 6.21 11.59 4.03
CA THR A 231 6.42 12.61 5.08
C THR A 231 5.40 13.73 5.01
N LYS A 232 5.06 14.22 3.80
CA LYS A 232 4.08 15.28 3.61
C LYS A 232 3.46 15.22 2.22
N ALA A 233 2.14 15.33 2.18
CA ALA A 233 1.37 15.41 0.94
C ALA A 233 0.24 16.43 1.07
N LEU A 234 0.18 17.39 0.15
CA LEU A 234 -0.85 18.42 0.11
C LEU A 234 -1.66 18.31 -1.18
N PHE A 235 -2.96 18.09 -1.04
CA PHE A 235 -3.94 17.90 -2.11
C PHE A 235 -5.16 18.78 -1.86
N ASP A 236 -4.95 19.95 -1.26
CA ASP A 236 -6.03 20.87 -0.89
C ASP A 236 -6.75 21.45 -2.12
N GLY A 237 -8.07 21.63 -2.00
CA GLY A 237 -8.88 22.49 -2.87
C GLY A 237 -9.19 23.85 -2.25
N SER A 238 -9.40 24.88 -3.08
CA SER A 238 -9.70 26.25 -2.63
C SER A 238 -11.20 26.61 -2.70
N ASN A 239 -11.57 27.86 -3.03
CA ASN A 239 -12.90 28.49 -2.84
C ASN A 239 -14.15 27.64 -3.17
N PHE A 240 -14.05 26.72 -4.13
CA PHE A 240 -15.07 25.73 -4.51
C PHE A 240 -14.48 24.33 -4.74
N GLY A 241 -13.16 24.19 -4.62
CA GLY A 241 -12.47 22.98 -5.02
C GLY A 241 -12.51 21.95 -3.90
N ASP A 242 -12.68 20.70 -4.29
CA ASP A 242 -12.62 19.55 -3.39
C ASP A 242 -11.17 19.21 -3.07
N GLY A 243 -10.96 18.47 -1.99
CA GLY A 243 -9.66 17.81 -1.78
C GLY A 243 -9.39 16.82 -2.92
N GLY A 244 -8.11 16.58 -3.22
CA GLY A 244 -7.68 15.63 -4.25
C GLY A 244 -7.82 14.17 -3.83
N CYS A 245 -7.20 13.28 -4.59
CA CYS A 245 -7.19 11.84 -4.34
C CYS A 245 -5.75 11.32 -4.25
N LEU A 246 -5.50 10.41 -3.32
CA LEU A 246 -4.26 9.65 -3.22
C LEU A 246 -4.58 8.17 -3.09
N ASP A 247 -4.03 7.38 -4.00
CA ASP A 247 -4.07 5.93 -3.98
C ASP A 247 -2.65 5.38 -3.79
N VAL A 248 -2.47 4.47 -2.83
CA VAL A 248 -1.17 3.89 -2.49
C VAL A 248 -1.31 2.40 -2.33
N ASP A 249 -0.64 1.65 -3.22
CA ASP A 249 -0.49 0.21 -3.13
C ASP A 249 0.97 -0.15 -2.84
N ALA A 250 1.22 -0.73 -1.66
CA ALA A 250 2.52 -1.19 -1.23
C ALA A 250 2.53 -2.71 -1.02
N GLY A 251 3.45 -3.43 -1.66
CA GLY A 251 3.68 -4.85 -1.40
C GLY A 251 4.23 -5.11 0.01
N GLY A 252 4.91 -4.12 0.61
CA GLY A 252 5.38 -4.12 1.99
C GLY A 252 4.48 -3.27 2.90
N SER A 253 5.11 -2.36 3.65
CA SER A 253 4.43 -1.47 4.61
C SER A 253 4.28 -0.04 4.10
N ILE A 254 3.22 0.65 4.55
CA ILE A 254 3.02 2.09 4.36
C ILE A 254 3.31 2.80 5.69
N GLU A 255 4.25 3.75 5.68
CA GLU A 255 4.58 4.59 6.83
C GLU A 255 4.29 6.08 6.55
N ILE A 256 3.47 6.69 7.40
CA ILE A 256 3.11 8.12 7.33
C ILE A 256 3.80 8.85 8.48
N LEU A 257 4.85 9.59 8.14
CA LEU A 257 5.72 10.29 9.09
C LEU A 257 5.25 11.70 9.44
N GLY A 258 4.36 12.28 8.62
CA GLY A 258 3.88 13.64 8.81
C GLY A 258 2.48 13.85 8.25
N GLN A 259 2.25 14.97 7.59
CA GLN A 259 0.89 15.42 7.27
C GLN A 259 0.46 15.05 5.85
N LEU A 260 -0.65 14.32 5.76
CA LEU A 260 -1.45 14.16 4.54
C LEU A 260 -2.66 15.09 4.66
N LYS A 261 -2.77 16.08 3.77
CA LYS A 261 -3.82 17.11 3.84
C LYS A 261 -4.56 17.26 2.51
N PHE A 262 -5.85 16.92 2.57
CA PHE A 262 -6.77 16.76 1.43
C PHE A 262 -8.04 17.56 1.74
N THR A 263 -7.88 18.82 2.12
CA THR A 263 -8.99 19.63 2.65
C THR A 263 -9.58 20.54 1.59
N SER A 264 -10.87 20.87 1.72
CA SER A 264 -11.46 22.00 0.99
C SER A 264 -11.47 23.27 1.85
N ALA A 265 -10.89 24.35 1.33
CA ALA A 265 -10.91 25.67 1.98
C ALA A 265 -12.20 26.47 1.71
N SER A 266 -13.12 25.91 0.92
CA SER A 266 -14.37 26.54 0.46
C SER A 266 -15.46 26.67 1.54
N THR A 267 -16.62 27.20 1.17
CA THR A 267 -17.85 27.07 1.96
C THR A 267 -18.73 25.88 1.55
N GLU A 268 -18.45 25.23 0.42
CA GLU A 268 -19.34 24.26 -0.25
C GLU A 268 -18.62 23.03 -0.86
N GLY A 269 -17.35 22.79 -0.52
CA GLY A 269 -16.53 21.73 -1.12
C GLY A 269 -16.33 20.54 -0.19
N PHE A 270 -15.97 19.42 -0.82
CA PHE A 270 -15.78 18.11 -0.23
C PHE A 270 -14.33 17.94 0.24
N GLY A 271 -14.12 17.16 1.31
CA GLY A 271 -12.79 16.64 1.61
C GLY A 271 -12.35 15.67 0.50
N GLY A 272 -11.05 15.43 0.38
CA GLY A 272 -10.51 14.50 -0.61
C GLY A 272 -10.61 13.04 -0.18
N GLU A 273 -9.99 12.17 -0.94
CA GLU A 273 -10.00 10.73 -0.73
C GLU A 273 -8.57 10.20 -0.55
N ILE A 274 -8.40 9.26 0.39
CA ILE A 274 -7.15 8.53 0.56
C ILE A 274 -7.47 7.04 0.64
N ILE A 275 -6.82 6.26 -0.23
CA ILE A 275 -6.84 4.81 -0.23
C ILE A 275 -5.41 4.32 0.04
N LEU A 276 -5.23 3.49 1.07
CA LEU A 276 -3.95 2.91 1.45
C LEU A 276 -4.08 1.39 1.53
N SER A 277 -3.37 0.66 0.68
CA SER A 277 -3.31 -0.81 0.70
C SER A 277 -1.87 -1.27 0.94
N ALA A 278 -1.63 -2.00 2.03
CA ALA A 278 -0.33 -2.56 2.35
C ALA A 278 -0.38 -4.10 2.41
N GLY A 279 0.61 -4.76 1.81
CA GLY A 279 0.80 -6.20 1.95
C GLY A 279 1.15 -6.62 3.38
N ASP A 280 1.76 -5.72 4.17
CA ASP A 280 2.13 -5.97 5.56
C ASP A 280 1.46 -5.00 6.54
N ALA A 281 1.96 -3.77 6.69
CA ALA A 281 1.51 -2.86 7.74
C ALA A 281 1.16 -1.47 7.22
N VAL A 282 0.17 -0.81 7.82
CA VAL A 282 -0.04 0.63 7.69
C VAL A 282 0.21 1.27 9.05
N HIS A 283 1.12 2.24 9.09
CA HIS A 283 1.50 2.95 10.31
C HIS A 283 1.41 4.47 10.13
N LEU A 284 0.43 5.09 10.79
CA LEU A 284 0.39 6.53 11.00
C LEU A 284 1.11 6.85 12.32
N THR A 285 2.31 7.39 12.23
CA THR A 285 3.12 7.70 13.42
C THR A 285 2.47 8.79 14.27
N SER A 286 2.87 8.90 15.54
CA SER A 286 2.39 9.96 16.46
C SER A 286 2.72 11.40 16.01
N ALA A 287 3.67 11.59 15.09
CA ALA A 287 3.94 12.88 14.45
C ALA A 287 3.05 13.12 13.22
N GLY A 288 2.45 12.07 12.69
CA GLY A 288 1.62 12.08 11.50
C GLY A 288 0.22 12.64 11.72
N SER A 289 -0.39 13.13 10.63
CA SER A 289 -1.80 13.50 10.63
C SER A 289 -2.42 13.29 9.25
N ILE A 290 -3.67 12.83 9.23
CA ILE A 290 -4.50 12.74 8.04
C ILE A 290 -5.66 13.73 8.19
N LEU A 291 -5.77 14.67 7.26
CA LEU A 291 -6.78 15.73 7.28
C LEU A 291 -7.60 15.68 6.00
N LEU A 292 -8.85 15.24 6.11
CA LEU A 292 -9.81 15.06 5.00
C LEU A 292 -11.04 15.96 5.20
N ASN A 293 -10.82 17.13 5.79
CA ASN A 293 -11.90 18.05 6.11
C ASN A 293 -12.50 18.69 4.86
N GLY A 294 -13.81 18.63 4.73
CA GLY A 294 -14.54 19.49 3.82
C GLY A 294 -15.61 20.29 4.53
N LYS A 295 -16.18 21.24 3.81
CA LYS A 295 -17.13 22.21 4.35
C LYS A 295 -18.56 21.85 4.02
N ASP A 296 -18.81 21.27 2.84
CA ASP A 296 -20.10 20.64 2.54
C ASP A 296 -20.11 19.19 3.02
N CYS A 297 -19.06 18.43 2.76
CA CYS A 297 -18.93 17.06 3.22
C CYS A 297 -17.47 16.77 3.53
N ALA A 298 -17.22 15.92 4.51
CA ALA A 298 -15.87 15.40 4.69
C ALA A 298 -15.50 14.45 3.55
N GLY A 299 -14.21 14.14 3.48
CA GLY A 299 -13.65 13.15 2.58
C GLY A 299 -13.73 11.73 3.14
N ASP A 300 -13.09 10.80 2.44
CA ASP A 300 -13.08 9.38 2.79
C ASP A 300 -11.66 8.85 3.00
N LEU A 301 -11.50 7.99 4.01
CA LEU A 301 -10.26 7.29 4.32
C LEU A 301 -10.49 5.79 4.32
N ILE A 302 -9.83 5.08 3.41
CA ILE A 302 -9.86 3.63 3.32
C ILE A 302 -8.45 3.10 3.54
N VAL A 303 -8.30 2.18 4.49
CA VAL A 303 -6.99 1.60 4.84
C VAL A 303 -7.09 0.09 4.98
N SER A 304 -6.22 -0.63 4.30
CA SER A 304 -6.11 -2.09 4.37
C SER A 304 -4.67 -2.53 4.63
N GLY A 305 -4.49 -3.52 5.52
CA GLY A 305 -3.18 -4.16 5.75
C GLY A 305 -3.29 -5.35 6.69
N LYS A 306 -2.22 -6.11 6.92
CA LYS A 306 -2.23 -7.15 7.97
C LYS A 306 -2.29 -6.51 9.34
N THR A 307 -1.47 -5.50 9.58
CA THR A 307 -1.48 -4.73 10.83
C THR A 307 -1.71 -3.25 10.56
N ILE A 308 -2.66 -2.63 11.25
CA ILE A 308 -2.92 -1.19 11.18
C ILE A 308 -2.62 -0.57 12.54
N ASN A 309 -1.70 0.38 12.59
CA ASN A 309 -1.40 1.17 13.79
C ASN A 309 -1.58 2.67 13.50
N MET A 310 -2.54 3.30 14.17
CA MET A 310 -2.81 4.73 14.04
C MET A 310 -2.49 5.46 15.35
N GLU A 311 -1.28 6.01 15.45
CA GLU A 311 -0.85 6.82 16.60
C GLU A 311 -1.08 8.31 16.39
N GLY A 312 -1.09 8.76 15.12
CA GLY A 312 -1.33 10.14 14.74
C GLY A 312 -2.82 10.50 14.68
N THR A 313 -3.10 11.77 14.39
CA THR A 313 -4.47 12.28 14.31
C THR A 313 -5.11 11.95 12.96
N MET A 314 -6.35 11.46 12.98
CA MET A 314 -7.22 11.37 11.81
C MET A 314 -8.40 12.33 11.97
N ASP A 315 -8.47 13.35 11.12
CA ASP A 315 -9.52 14.38 11.13
C ASP A 315 -10.27 14.39 9.78
N VAL A 316 -11.45 13.76 9.79
CA VAL A 316 -12.31 13.50 8.63
C VAL A 316 -13.66 14.19 8.86
N ARG A 317 -13.64 15.42 9.39
CA ARG A 317 -14.86 16.16 9.73
C ARG A 317 -15.45 16.93 8.56
N GLY A 318 -16.78 16.92 8.48
CA GLY A 318 -17.60 17.93 7.82
C GLY A 318 -17.70 19.18 8.69
N LEU A 319 -17.14 20.30 8.24
CA LEU A 319 -17.00 21.51 9.04
C LEU A 319 -18.16 22.51 8.86
N GLY A 320 -19.06 22.27 7.90
CA GLY A 320 -20.24 23.11 7.65
C GLY A 320 -21.40 22.79 8.59
N THR A 321 -22.26 23.77 8.83
CA THR A 321 -23.44 23.60 9.70
C THR A 321 -24.48 22.63 9.14
N ALA A 322 -24.47 22.44 7.82
CA ALA A 322 -25.29 21.47 7.10
C ALA A 322 -24.43 20.44 6.39
N SER A 323 -23.27 20.09 6.95
CA SER A 323 -22.36 19.15 6.27
C SER A 323 -22.74 17.69 6.45
N CYS A 324 -22.31 16.83 5.53
CA CYS A 324 -22.22 15.39 5.78
C CYS A 324 -20.87 15.00 6.40
N GLY A 325 -20.86 13.92 7.18
CA GLY A 325 -19.64 13.36 7.77
C GLY A 325 -18.91 12.47 6.78
N GLY A 326 -17.61 12.29 6.96
CA GLY A 326 -16.81 11.41 6.12
C GLY A 326 -16.95 9.93 6.49
N GLY A 327 -16.47 9.08 5.58
CA GLY A 327 -16.25 7.66 5.81
C GLY A 327 -14.83 7.38 6.30
N VAL A 328 -14.71 6.55 7.32
CA VAL A 328 -13.43 5.95 7.72
C VAL A 328 -13.60 4.45 7.82
N GLU A 329 -12.88 3.74 6.97
CA GLU A 329 -12.95 2.29 6.87
C GLU A 329 -11.53 1.73 7.02
N LEU A 330 -11.31 0.99 8.10
CA LEU A 330 -10.01 0.37 8.41
C LEU A 330 -10.17 -1.15 8.47
N PHE A 331 -9.44 -1.87 7.61
CA PHE A 331 -9.50 -3.33 7.47
C PHE A 331 -8.14 -3.96 7.80
N ALA A 332 -8.03 -4.63 8.94
CA ALA A 332 -6.79 -5.28 9.38
C ALA A 332 -6.91 -6.82 9.39
N ALA A 333 -6.09 -7.52 8.60
CA ALA A 333 -6.13 -9.00 8.57
C ALA A 333 -5.63 -9.66 9.87
N LYS A 334 -4.92 -8.95 10.75
CA LYS A 334 -4.41 -9.48 12.04
C LYS A 334 -4.70 -8.57 13.21
N THR A 335 -4.25 -7.32 13.17
CA THR A 335 -4.42 -6.42 14.32
C THR A 335 -4.69 -4.98 13.90
N LEU A 336 -5.67 -4.35 14.53
CA LEU A 336 -5.94 -2.93 14.40
C LEU A 336 -5.75 -2.23 15.76
N THR A 337 -4.87 -1.24 15.81
CA THR A 337 -4.64 -0.42 17.00
C THR A 337 -4.88 1.05 16.70
N LEU A 338 -5.77 1.68 17.46
CA LEU A 338 -5.99 3.12 17.47
C LEU A 338 -5.42 3.70 18.77
N ASN A 339 -4.32 4.43 18.66
CA ASN A 339 -3.66 5.13 19.77
C ASN A 339 -3.59 6.65 19.57
N GLY A 340 -4.11 7.14 18.44
CA GLY A 340 -4.37 8.55 18.18
C GLY A 340 -5.85 8.81 17.92
N PRO A 341 -6.30 10.07 18.02
CA PRO A 341 -7.71 10.41 17.94
C PRO A 341 -8.23 10.30 16.50
N LEU A 342 -9.44 9.72 16.38
CA LEU A 342 -10.22 9.65 15.15
C LEU A 342 -11.46 10.54 15.29
N THR A 343 -11.63 11.53 14.40
CA THR A 343 -12.82 12.40 14.41
C THR A 343 -13.43 12.54 13.03
N ALA A 344 -14.67 12.10 12.84
CA ALA A 344 -15.42 12.14 11.58
C ALA A 344 -16.69 13.01 11.64
N ASN A 345 -16.82 13.86 12.66
CA ASN A 345 -18.06 14.61 12.92
C ASN A 345 -18.68 15.30 11.70
N SER A 346 -20.02 15.35 11.69
CA SER A 346 -20.81 15.99 10.65
C SER A 346 -21.62 17.18 11.14
N GLY A 347 -22.20 17.90 10.19
CA GLY A 347 -23.29 18.85 10.40
C GLY A 347 -24.65 18.15 10.41
N SER A 348 -25.64 18.70 9.69
CA SER A 348 -27.04 18.31 9.81
C SER A 348 -27.59 17.34 8.76
N ILE A 349 -26.82 16.92 7.74
CA ILE A 349 -27.36 16.14 6.60
C ILE A 349 -27.35 14.63 6.89
N SER A 350 -26.19 14.07 7.19
CA SER A 350 -26.02 12.66 7.57
C SER A 350 -24.94 12.54 8.63
N GLY A 351 -25.09 11.54 9.51
CA GLY A 351 -24.03 11.16 10.44
C GLY A 351 -22.87 10.51 9.68
N PRO A 352 -21.64 10.57 10.20
CA PRO A 352 -20.49 9.88 9.61
C PRO A 352 -20.60 8.37 9.68
N LEU A 353 -19.76 7.69 8.90
CA LEU A 353 -19.54 6.26 8.95
C LEU A 353 -18.11 6.01 9.46
N ILE A 354 -17.98 5.25 10.54
CA ILE A 354 -16.69 4.75 11.03
C ILE A 354 -16.82 3.25 11.19
N ASP A 355 -16.08 2.52 10.37
CA ASP A 355 -16.09 1.07 10.32
C ASP A 355 -14.67 0.55 10.57
N LEU A 356 -14.50 -0.13 11.69
CA LEU A 356 -13.23 -0.71 12.13
C LEU A 356 -13.34 -2.22 12.12
N PHE A 357 -12.63 -2.87 11.20
CA PHE A 357 -12.68 -4.31 11.01
C PHE A 357 -11.32 -4.95 11.23
N SER A 358 -11.31 -6.08 11.93
CA SER A 358 -10.14 -6.94 11.96
C SER A 358 -10.49 -8.42 11.97
N ASP A 359 -9.77 -9.20 11.16
CA ASP A 359 -9.83 -10.67 11.22
C ASP A 359 -9.06 -11.23 12.44
N GLY A 360 -8.37 -10.36 13.19
CA GLY A 360 -7.83 -10.68 14.50
C GLY A 360 -8.36 -9.73 15.57
N SER A 361 -7.49 -9.00 16.26
CA SER A 361 -7.89 -8.19 17.43
C SER A 361 -7.92 -6.69 17.16
N ILE A 362 -8.81 -5.99 17.87
CA ILE A 362 -8.91 -4.53 17.85
C ILE A 362 -8.58 -3.95 19.23
N THR A 363 -7.67 -2.97 19.28
CA THR A 363 -7.36 -2.20 20.48
C THR A 363 -7.56 -0.71 20.24
N ILE A 364 -8.40 -0.06 21.04
CA ILE A 364 -8.69 1.38 20.94
C ILE A 364 -8.30 2.05 22.27
N LEU A 365 -7.33 2.96 22.21
CA LEU A 365 -6.70 3.63 23.35
C LEU A 365 -6.95 5.15 23.38
N ASP A 366 -7.47 5.71 22.29
CA ASP A 366 -7.83 7.13 22.16
C ASP A 366 -9.24 7.28 21.58
N ASP A 367 -9.73 8.52 21.48
CA ASP A 367 -11.11 8.83 21.15
C ASP A 367 -11.49 8.49 19.69
N VAL A 368 -12.70 7.95 19.52
CA VAL A 368 -13.36 7.72 18.23
C VAL A 368 -14.66 8.51 18.21
N ASN A 369 -14.71 9.56 17.41
CA ASN A 369 -15.82 10.51 17.42
C ASN A 369 -16.52 10.60 16.06
N GLY A 370 -17.70 10.00 16.00
CA GLY A 370 -18.64 10.02 14.87
C GLY A 370 -19.90 10.83 15.16
N ASN A 371 -19.78 12.00 15.79
CA ASN A 371 -20.94 12.80 16.19
C ASN A 371 -21.58 13.54 15.02
N GLY A 372 -22.91 13.63 15.04
CA GLY A 372 -23.69 14.48 14.15
C GLY A 372 -24.00 15.85 14.76
N GLY A 373 -24.16 16.85 13.90
CA GLY A 373 -24.39 18.24 14.28
C GLY A 373 -25.70 18.83 13.76
N GLY A 374 -25.84 20.16 13.89
CA GLY A 374 -26.96 20.92 13.32
C GLY A 374 -28.12 21.24 14.26
N THR A 375 -29.14 21.93 13.72
CA THR A 375 -30.28 22.47 14.50
C THR A 375 -31.61 21.74 14.28
N THR A 376 -31.79 21.03 13.16
CA THR A 376 -32.99 20.23 12.85
C THR A 376 -32.65 19.04 11.97
N GLY A 377 -33.01 17.83 12.38
CA GLY A 377 -32.91 16.61 11.54
C GLY A 377 -31.52 15.98 11.44
N GLY A 378 -30.50 16.55 12.09
CA GLY A 378 -29.17 15.95 12.18
C GLY A 378 -29.21 14.60 12.89
N ARG A 379 -28.30 13.71 12.51
CA ARG A 379 -28.21 12.34 13.01
C ARG A 379 -26.79 12.09 13.51
N GLY A 380 -26.65 11.49 14.68
CA GLY A 380 -25.38 10.87 15.07
C GLY A 380 -24.93 9.83 14.03
N GLY A 381 -23.62 9.57 13.98
CA GLY A 381 -23.03 8.65 13.04
C GLY A 381 -23.32 7.17 13.32
N ARG A 382 -22.74 6.33 12.46
CA ARG A 382 -22.60 4.91 12.70
C ARG A 382 -21.14 4.64 13.04
N VAL A 383 -20.90 3.98 14.16
CA VAL A 383 -19.59 3.48 14.56
C VAL A 383 -19.70 1.98 14.73
N GLU A 384 -19.13 1.22 13.79
CA GLU A 384 -19.04 -0.23 13.87
C GLU A 384 -17.60 -0.66 14.14
N ILE A 385 -17.45 -1.57 15.11
CA ILE A 385 -16.18 -2.14 15.52
C ILE A 385 -16.37 -3.64 15.56
N SER A 386 -15.76 -4.36 14.63
CA SER A 386 -15.94 -5.80 14.50
C SER A 386 -14.60 -6.51 14.40
N ALA A 387 -14.39 -7.49 15.28
CA ALA A 387 -13.18 -8.28 15.34
C ALA A 387 -13.52 -9.77 15.37
N GLU A 388 -12.83 -10.61 14.61
CA GLU A 388 -12.95 -12.07 14.81
C GLU A 388 -12.25 -12.50 16.11
N GLY A 389 -11.28 -11.72 16.59
CA GLY A 389 -10.62 -11.87 17.89
C GLY A 389 -11.20 -10.94 18.97
N SER A 390 -10.36 -10.60 19.96
CA SER A 390 -10.77 -9.76 21.09
C SER A 390 -10.81 -8.26 20.76
N ILE A 391 -11.67 -7.53 21.47
CA ILE A 391 -11.76 -6.05 21.40
C ILE A 391 -11.44 -5.46 22.77
N LEU A 392 -10.47 -4.55 22.82
CA LEU A 392 -10.15 -3.75 24.00
C LEU A 392 -10.45 -2.27 23.76
N ILE A 393 -11.30 -1.69 24.61
CA ILE A 393 -11.54 -0.24 24.70
C ILE A 393 -10.89 0.27 25.99
N GLY A 394 -9.93 1.19 25.83
CA GLY A 394 -9.06 1.71 26.88
C GLY A 394 -9.76 2.61 27.90
N SER A 395 -9.15 2.78 29.08
CA SER A 395 -9.75 3.49 30.22
C SER A 395 -9.95 5.00 30.02
N THR A 396 -9.27 5.58 29.02
CA THR A 396 -9.34 7.02 28.67
C THR A 396 -10.15 7.29 27.41
N THR A 397 -10.67 6.23 26.78
CA THR A 397 -11.30 6.28 25.46
C THR A 397 -12.76 6.71 25.53
N THR A 398 -13.14 7.64 24.66
CA THR A 398 -14.52 7.95 24.34
C THR A 398 -14.84 7.48 22.92
N ILE A 399 -15.87 6.65 22.78
CA ILE A 399 -16.47 6.32 21.48
C ILE A 399 -17.84 7.00 21.43
N SER A 400 -18.02 7.93 20.50
CA SER A 400 -19.25 8.72 20.42
C SER A 400 -19.88 8.69 19.03
N ALA A 401 -21.20 8.55 19.01
CA ALA A 401 -22.07 8.66 17.85
C ALA A 401 -23.27 9.56 18.22
N ASP A 402 -23.01 10.66 18.92
CA ASP A 402 -24.04 11.54 19.46
C ASP A 402 -24.71 12.34 18.36
N GLY A 403 -26.01 12.52 18.45
CA GLY A 403 -26.76 13.47 17.63
C GLY A 403 -26.96 14.83 18.31
N PRO A 404 -27.42 15.84 17.57
CA PRO A 404 -27.81 17.12 18.16
C PRO A 404 -29.06 16.93 19.05
N SER A 405 -29.24 17.79 20.05
CA SER A 405 -30.34 17.68 21.03
C SER A 405 -31.76 17.72 20.44
N SER A 406 -31.91 18.20 19.21
CA SER A 406 -33.17 18.27 18.45
C SER A 406 -33.25 17.25 17.30
N GLY A 407 -32.27 16.36 17.20
CA GLY A 407 -32.15 15.33 16.17
C GLY A 407 -32.19 13.91 16.74
N SER A 408 -31.64 12.98 15.98
CA SER A 408 -31.54 11.57 16.38
C SER A 408 -30.12 11.22 16.80
N GLY A 409 -29.99 10.37 17.81
CA GLY A 409 -28.71 9.75 18.15
C GLY A 409 -28.26 8.76 17.07
N GLY A 410 -26.99 8.43 17.11
CA GLY A 410 -26.36 7.48 16.20
C GLY A 410 -26.43 6.05 16.71
N ASN A 411 -25.61 5.20 16.12
CA ASN A 411 -25.55 3.78 16.42
C ASN A 411 -24.09 3.38 16.65
N ILE A 412 -23.83 2.75 17.80
CA ILE A 412 -22.56 2.10 18.10
C ILE A 412 -22.78 0.60 18.12
N ILE A 413 -22.03 -0.14 17.30
CA ILE A 413 -22.01 -1.61 17.27
C ILE A 413 -20.59 -2.06 17.58
N VAL A 414 -20.47 -2.96 18.55
CA VAL A 414 -19.19 -3.64 18.87
C VAL A 414 -19.44 -5.13 18.85
N GLU A 415 -18.71 -5.89 18.04
CA GLU A 415 -18.81 -7.34 17.92
C GLU A 415 -17.43 -7.99 17.98
N GLY A 416 -17.22 -8.89 18.94
CA GLY A 416 -15.92 -9.53 19.13
C GLY A 416 -15.98 -10.87 19.86
N CYS A 417 -14.83 -11.53 19.94
CA CYS A 417 -14.59 -12.76 20.68
C CYS A 417 -13.89 -12.50 22.00
N GLY A 418 -14.45 -11.58 22.79
CA GLY A 418 -13.84 -11.03 23.99
C GLY A 418 -13.91 -9.50 23.97
N VAL A 419 -15.09 -8.95 24.24
CA VAL A 419 -15.31 -7.49 24.32
C VAL A 419 -15.00 -6.99 25.72
N ASN A 420 -13.93 -6.21 25.84
CA ASN A 420 -13.46 -5.60 27.08
C ASN A 420 -13.54 -4.07 27.03
N VAL A 421 -14.42 -3.50 27.84
CA VAL A 421 -14.54 -2.04 28.02
C VAL A 421 -14.00 -1.66 29.39
N SER A 422 -12.85 -1.01 29.40
CA SER A 422 -12.11 -0.65 30.62
C SER A 422 -12.86 0.35 31.49
N ALA A 423 -12.56 0.35 32.79
CA ALA A 423 -13.08 1.35 33.72
C ALA A 423 -12.59 2.75 33.31
N GLY A 424 -13.53 3.71 33.18
CA GLY A 424 -13.26 5.07 32.72
C GLY A 424 -13.58 5.32 31.25
N ALA A 425 -13.70 4.26 30.44
CA ALA A 425 -14.14 4.37 29.05
C ALA A 425 -15.58 4.89 28.96
N GLN A 426 -15.91 5.59 27.88
CA GLN A 426 -17.24 6.13 27.62
C GLN A 426 -17.73 5.73 26.22
N LEU A 427 -18.95 5.19 26.14
CA LEU A 427 -19.65 4.97 24.88
C LEU A 427 -20.93 5.81 24.88
N SER A 428 -21.11 6.69 23.90
CA SER A 428 -22.25 7.60 23.84
C SER A 428 -22.94 7.63 22.47
N ALA A 429 -24.26 7.47 22.49
CA ALA A 429 -25.15 7.66 21.36
C ALA A 429 -26.33 8.53 21.80
N LEU A 430 -26.04 9.77 22.18
CA LEU A 430 -27.00 10.72 22.74
C LEU A 430 -27.95 11.28 21.67
N ALA A 431 -29.10 11.81 22.10
CA ALA A 431 -30.29 12.18 21.31
C ALA A 431 -31.24 11.02 20.95
N ASP A 432 -32.45 11.35 20.50
CA ASP A 432 -33.56 10.38 20.35
C ASP A 432 -33.18 9.23 19.40
N ASP A 433 -33.63 8.01 19.71
CA ASP A 433 -33.37 6.80 18.91
C ASP A 433 -31.88 6.38 18.82
N GLY A 434 -31.01 6.94 19.67
CA GLY A 434 -29.61 6.52 19.78
C GLY A 434 -29.47 5.11 20.37
N THR A 435 -28.49 4.35 19.89
CA THR A 435 -28.35 2.92 20.24
C THR A 435 -26.92 2.50 20.47
N ILE A 436 -26.72 1.61 21.44
CA ILE A 436 -25.45 0.93 21.69
C ILE A 436 -25.72 -0.58 21.71
N THR A 437 -25.07 -1.33 20.84
CA THR A 437 -25.17 -2.79 20.78
C THR A 437 -23.78 -3.39 20.97
N LEU A 438 -23.62 -4.19 22.02
CA LEU A 438 -22.41 -4.96 22.26
C LEU A 438 -22.74 -6.43 22.05
N LYS A 439 -21.97 -7.11 21.20
CA LYS A 439 -22.09 -8.53 20.88
C LYS A 439 -20.78 -9.22 21.23
N ASP A 440 -20.87 -10.34 21.91
CA ASP A 440 -19.70 -11.07 22.34
C ASP A 440 -19.90 -12.58 22.21
N GLY A 441 -19.02 -13.22 21.46
CA GLY A 441 -19.08 -14.66 21.25
C GLY A 441 -18.36 -15.49 22.33
N ASP A 442 -17.60 -14.85 23.24
CA ASP A 442 -16.88 -15.50 24.33
C ASP A 442 -17.25 -14.93 25.73
N GLN A 443 -16.39 -14.10 26.34
CA GLN A 443 -16.65 -13.43 27.62
C GLN A 443 -16.61 -11.89 27.51
N MET A 444 -17.79 -11.27 27.62
CA MET A 444 -17.94 -9.82 27.71
C MET A 444 -17.59 -9.29 29.11
N THR A 445 -16.72 -8.27 29.18
CA THR A 445 -16.34 -7.58 30.43
C THR A 445 -16.47 -6.07 30.28
N LEU A 446 -17.36 -5.45 31.06
CA LEU A 446 -17.71 -4.03 30.95
C LEU A 446 -17.54 -3.33 32.31
N ALA A 447 -16.75 -2.26 32.31
CA ALA A 447 -16.58 -1.37 33.47
C ALA A 447 -16.72 0.12 33.13
N GLY A 448 -17.03 0.46 31.87
CA GLY A 448 -17.20 1.84 31.38
C GLY A 448 -18.58 2.45 31.62
N ASN A 449 -18.80 3.62 31.05
CA ASN A 449 -20.06 4.34 31.09
C ASN A 449 -20.73 4.34 29.70
N PHE A 450 -21.97 3.87 29.63
CA PHE A 450 -22.71 3.67 28.39
C PHE A 450 -23.98 4.53 28.41
N GLN A 451 -24.10 5.44 27.44
CA GLN A 451 -25.20 6.41 27.38
C GLN A 451 -25.86 6.44 26.01
N ALA A 452 -27.12 6.04 25.94
CA ALA A 452 -27.97 6.30 24.79
C ALA A 452 -29.04 7.35 25.15
N GLY A 453 -29.49 8.13 24.16
CA GLY A 453 -30.35 9.29 24.42
C GLY A 453 -31.66 8.97 25.14
N PRO A 454 -32.18 9.87 26.01
CA PRO A 454 -33.30 9.54 26.92
C PRO A 454 -34.68 9.47 26.26
N GLY A 455 -34.82 9.84 24.98
CA GLY A 455 -36.07 9.85 24.22
C GLY A 455 -36.00 8.97 22.96
N GLY A 456 -37.08 8.93 22.19
CA GLY A 456 -37.21 8.03 21.02
C GLY A 456 -37.79 6.64 21.37
N THR A 457 -38.36 5.95 20.37
CA THR A 457 -38.90 4.59 20.57
C THR A 457 -37.87 3.49 20.31
N LEU A 458 -36.75 3.85 19.67
CA LEU A 458 -35.70 2.91 19.31
C LEU A 458 -34.51 2.94 20.27
N THR A 459 -34.46 3.86 21.24
CA THR A 459 -33.33 3.93 22.17
C THR A 459 -33.18 2.66 22.99
N HIS A 460 -32.00 2.04 22.92
CA HIS A 460 -31.63 0.91 23.74
C HIS A 460 -30.12 0.76 23.90
N ILE A 461 -29.75 0.05 24.97
CA ILE A 461 -28.43 -0.54 25.14
C ILE A 461 -28.64 -2.06 25.17
N ASP A 462 -28.20 -2.78 24.14
CA ASP A 462 -28.36 -4.22 24.01
C ASP A 462 -27.01 -4.92 24.27
N LEU A 463 -26.99 -5.87 25.21
CA LEU A 463 -25.86 -6.78 25.43
C LEU A 463 -26.26 -8.17 24.95
N ARG A 464 -25.64 -8.62 23.86
CA ARG A 464 -25.89 -9.91 23.21
C ARG A 464 -24.70 -10.80 23.42
N TYR A 465 -24.92 -12.03 23.88
CA TYR A 465 -23.84 -12.97 24.14
C TYR A 465 -24.25 -14.39 23.76
N ARG A 466 -23.28 -15.12 23.20
CA ARG A 466 -23.51 -16.45 22.64
C ARG A 466 -23.60 -17.51 23.73
N ASP A 467 -22.60 -17.60 24.61
CA ASP A 467 -22.53 -18.62 25.66
C ASP A 467 -23.30 -18.20 26.92
N VAL A 468 -24.43 -18.87 27.18
CA VAL A 468 -25.26 -18.61 28.38
C VAL A 468 -24.54 -18.89 29.70
N THR A 469 -23.43 -19.64 29.68
CA THR A 469 -22.60 -19.92 30.86
C THR A 469 -21.59 -18.81 31.16
N LYS A 470 -21.36 -17.91 30.20
CA LYS A 470 -20.48 -16.73 30.30
C LYS A 470 -21.31 -15.43 30.19
N PRO A 471 -22.18 -15.13 31.17
CA PRO A 471 -22.93 -13.88 31.16
C PRO A 471 -21.99 -12.66 31.23
N PRO A 472 -22.39 -11.48 30.70
CA PRO A 472 -21.58 -10.27 30.77
C PRO A 472 -21.18 -9.89 32.20
N ILE A 473 -19.90 -9.61 32.41
CA ILE A 473 -19.38 -9.11 33.69
C ILE A 473 -19.46 -7.58 33.67
N THR A 474 -20.44 -6.99 34.37
CA THR A 474 -20.72 -5.54 34.34
C THR A 474 -20.26 -4.80 35.60
N THR A 475 -19.32 -5.38 36.35
CA THR A 475 -18.87 -4.78 37.62
C THR A 475 -18.18 -3.44 37.36
N GLY A 476 -18.78 -2.36 37.85
CA GLY A 476 -18.26 -1.00 37.67
C GLY A 476 -18.85 -0.25 36.46
N ALA A 477 -19.62 -0.93 35.60
CA ALA A 477 -20.29 -0.29 34.48
C ALA A 477 -21.51 0.54 34.92
N THR A 478 -21.80 1.60 34.16
CA THR A 478 -23.03 2.38 34.29
C THR A 478 -23.78 2.44 32.96
N PHE A 479 -25.08 2.17 32.98
CA PHE A 479 -25.93 2.17 31.80
C PHE A 479 -27.06 3.19 31.94
N SER A 480 -27.23 4.03 30.92
CA SER A 480 -28.36 4.95 30.79
C SER A 480 -28.85 4.99 29.34
N PRO A 481 -30.00 4.40 28.99
CA PRO A 481 -30.95 3.66 29.84
C PRO A 481 -30.37 2.33 30.35
N THR A 482 -31.09 1.65 31.24
CA THR A 482 -30.73 0.29 31.67
C THR A 482 -30.61 -0.64 30.47
N GLU A 483 -29.58 -1.47 30.49
CA GLU A 483 -29.25 -2.45 29.47
C GLU A 483 -30.28 -3.57 29.34
N ARG A 484 -30.34 -4.17 28.15
CA ARG A 484 -31.17 -5.34 27.82
C ARG A 484 -30.24 -6.52 27.52
N LEU A 485 -30.48 -7.65 28.17
CA LEU A 485 -29.63 -8.85 28.04
C LEU A 485 -30.26 -9.88 27.09
N PHE A 486 -29.46 -10.40 26.16
CA PHE A 486 -29.83 -11.45 25.21
C PHE A 486 -28.78 -12.57 25.24
N GLY A 487 -28.99 -13.58 26.07
CA GLY A 487 -28.11 -14.75 26.15
C GLY A 487 -28.54 -15.87 25.20
N GLY A 488 -27.58 -16.61 24.68
CA GLY A 488 -27.85 -17.69 23.72
C GLY A 488 -28.17 -17.18 22.32
N ASP A 489 -27.72 -15.96 21.99
CA ASP A 489 -27.97 -15.35 20.69
C ASP A 489 -27.06 -15.96 19.63
N LEU A 490 -27.60 -16.89 18.85
CA LEU A 490 -26.88 -17.58 17.77
C LEU A 490 -26.54 -16.66 16.58
N SER A 491 -27.03 -15.41 16.57
CA SER A 491 -26.59 -14.41 15.58
C SER A 491 -25.23 -13.80 15.92
N VAL A 492 -24.72 -14.02 17.14
CA VAL A 492 -23.36 -13.63 17.53
C VAL A 492 -22.37 -14.69 17.06
N GLN A 493 -21.23 -14.25 16.53
CA GLN A 493 -20.20 -15.12 15.94
C GLN A 493 -19.73 -16.26 16.86
N ASN A 494 -19.28 -17.37 16.25
CA ASN A 494 -18.65 -18.46 17.00
C ASN A 494 -17.17 -18.14 17.13
N CYS A 495 -16.65 -18.11 18.34
CA CYS A 495 -15.27 -17.68 18.57
C CYS A 495 -14.25 -18.80 18.60
N ASP A 496 -14.72 -20.04 18.69
CA ASP A 496 -13.92 -21.25 18.73
C ASP A 496 -14.81 -22.34 18.09
N LEU A 497 -14.56 -22.60 16.81
CA LEU A 497 -15.45 -23.38 15.96
C LEU A 497 -15.33 -24.88 16.23
N ASP A 498 -14.15 -25.35 16.62
CA ASP A 498 -13.89 -26.76 16.89
C ASP A 498 -13.77 -27.11 18.39
N ALA A 499 -13.83 -26.09 19.25
CA ALA A 499 -13.84 -26.17 20.71
C ALA A 499 -12.54 -26.71 21.31
N ASP A 500 -11.40 -26.41 20.69
CA ASP A 500 -10.08 -26.85 21.16
C ASP A 500 -9.45 -25.90 22.21
N GLY A 501 -10.06 -24.73 22.41
CA GLY A 501 -9.64 -23.72 23.37
C GLY A 501 -8.75 -22.62 22.79
N VAL A 502 -8.53 -22.60 21.48
CA VAL A 502 -7.88 -21.52 20.73
C VAL A 502 -8.96 -20.75 19.95
N PRO A 503 -9.01 -19.41 20.04
CA PRO A 503 -9.98 -18.64 19.25
C PRO A 503 -9.70 -18.75 17.75
N ASN A 504 -10.74 -18.79 16.91
CA ASN A 504 -10.60 -18.93 15.45
C ASN A 504 -9.58 -17.97 14.82
N ALA A 505 -9.52 -16.73 15.32
CA ALA A 505 -8.62 -15.69 14.83
C ALA A 505 -7.13 -15.96 15.15
N ASP A 506 -6.87 -16.75 16.18
CA ASP A 506 -5.53 -17.17 16.62
C ASP A 506 -5.28 -18.66 16.33
N ASP A 507 -6.21 -19.32 15.60
CA ASP A 507 -6.21 -20.75 15.34
C ASP A 507 -5.77 -21.04 13.89
N ASN A 508 -4.62 -21.68 13.72
CA ASN A 508 -4.11 -22.07 12.41
C ASN A 508 -4.82 -23.30 11.82
N CYS A 509 -5.78 -23.90 12.53
CA CYS A 509 -6.71 -24.92 12.03
C CYS A 509 -8.14 -24.73 12.56
N PRO A 510 -8.89 -23.67 12.16
CA PRO A 510 -10.19 -23.27 12.75
C PRO A 510 -11.33 -24.30 12.74
N THR A 511 -11.12 -25.47 12.14
CA THR A 511 -12.13 -26.53 12.03
C THR A 511 -11.63 -27.89 12.50
N ILE A 512 -10.35 -28.01 12.89
CA ILE A 512 -9.71 -29.26 13.28
C ILE A 512 -8.93 -29.02 14.57
N PRO A 513 -9.37 -29.62 15.70
CA PRO A 513 -8.77 -29.35 17.00
C PRO A 513 -7.26 -29.62 17.01
N ASN A 514 -6.50 -28.61 17.40
CA ASN A 514 -5.05 -28.65 17.56
C ASN A 514 -4.56 -27.73 18.69
N GLY A 515 -5.37 -27.53 19.72
CA GLY A 515 -5.11 -26.69 20.86
C GLY A 515 -4.28 -27.34 21.98
N PRO A 516 -4.34 -26.80 23.22
CA PRO A 516 -3.50 -27.26 24.32
C PRO A 516 -3.70 -28.73 24.73
N ASN A 517 -4.86 -29.32 24.46
CA ASN A 517 -5.15 -30.71 24.77
C ASN A 517 -4.48 -31.67 23.76
N GLU A 518 -4.15 -31.17 22.57
CA GLU A 518 -3.60 -31.89 21.44
C GLU A 518 -2.07 -31.81 21.38
N ALA A 519 -1.43 -31.06 22.30
CA ALA A 519 0.03 -30.87 22.36
C ALA A 519 0.87 -32.17 22.29
N GLY A 520 0.32 -33.31 22.73
CA GLY A 520 0.96 -34.62 22.70
C GLY A 520 0.62 -35.49 21.49
N VAL A 521 -0.23 -35.02 20.58
CA VAL A 521 -0.70 -35.74 19.39
C VAL A 521 0.29 -35.53 18.24
N PRO A 522 0.94 -36.59 17.72
CA PRO A 522 1.87 -36.46 16.60
C PRO A 522 1.20 -35.87 15.35
N ALA A 523 1.89 -34.93 14.69
CA ALA A 523 1.41 -34.21 13.49
C ALA A 523 0.12 -33.40 13.71
N VAL A 524 -0.10 -32.92 14.94
CA VAL A 524 -1.18 -31.98 15.30
C VAL A 524 -0.58 -30.92 16.23
N GLY A 525 -0.06 -31.35 17.38
CA GLY A 525 0.59 -30.47 18.35
C GLY A 525 -0.36 -29.47 19.00
N ASN A 526 0.19 -28.36 19.50
CA ASN A 526 -0.56 -27.21 20.02
C ASN A 526 -0.26 -26.01 19.14
N GLN A 527 -1.14 -25.71 18.19
CA GLN A 527 -0.96 -24.67 17.18
C GLN A 527 0.38 -24.83 16.46
N THR A 528 0.78 -26.08 16.21
CA THR A 528 2.07 -26.39 15.58
C THR A 528 1.93 -26.20 14.09
N ASP A 529 2.82 -25.39 13.52
CA ASP A 529 3.00 -25.14 12.10
C ASP A 529 4.47 -25.44 11.82
N SER A 530 4.73 -26.61 11.23
CA SER A 530 6.08 -27.14 11.07
C SER A 530 6.87 -26.48 9.94
N ASP A 531 6.20 -25.83 8.99
CA ASP A 531 6.84 -25.25 7.80
C ASP A 531 6.71 -23.73 7.68
N GLY A 532 5.86 -23.12 8.49
CA GLY A 532 5.72 -21.67 8.66
C GLY A 532 4.82 -21.03 7.61
N ASP A 533 3.84 -21.75 7.09
CA ASP A 533 2.92 -21.29 6.05
C ASP A 533 1.58 -20.73 6.58
N GLU A 534 1.45 -20.63 7.90
CA GLU A 534 0.26 -20.20 8.66
C GLU A 534 -0.89 -21.22 8.68
N VAL A 535 -0.73 -22.42 8.13
CA VAL A 535 -1.65 -23.56 8.26
C VAL A 535 -1.09 -24.55 9.28
N GLY A 536 -1.90 -24.95 10.27
CA GLY A 536 -1.42 -25.87 11.30
C GLY A 536 -1.22 -27.29 10.77
N ASP A 537 -0.25 -28.01 11.36
CA ASP A 537 0.09 -29.41 11.06
C ASP A 537 -1.14 -30.34 11.00
N ALA A 538 -2.18 -30.02 11.79
CA ALA A 538 -3.41 -30.80 11.91
C ALA A 538 -4.31 -30.74 10.68
N CYS A 539 -4.23 -29.64 9.92
CA CYS A 539 -5.05 -29.37 8.74
C CYS A 539 -4.22 -29.13 7.48
N ASP A 540 -2.89 -29.14 7.59
CA ASP A 540 -1.96 -28.95 6.49
C ASP A 540 -1.74 -30.23 5.66
N ASN A 541 -2.10 -30.18 4.37
CA ASN A 541 -1.91 -31.26 3.42
C ASN A 541 -0.47 -31.38 2.90
N CYS A 542 0.42 -30.45 3.23
CA CYS A 542 1.86 -30.49 2.96
C CYS A 542 2.72 -30.00 4.14
N ARG A 543 2.43 -30.46 5.37
CA ARG A 543 3.10 -30.21 6.68
C ARG A 543 4.56 -29.70 6.74
N LEU A 544 5.41 -30.03 5.77
CA LEU A 544 6.85 -29.72 5.76
C LEU A 544 7.25 -28.82 4.57
N ARG A 545 6.30 -28.32 3.79
CA ARG A 545 6.52 -27.55 2.56
C ARG A 545 5.44 -26.47 2.41
N PRO A 546 5.82 -25.19 2.60
CA PRO A 546 4.84 -24.11 2.66
C PRO A 546 3.93 -24.05 1.44
N ASN A 547 2.64 -24.16 1.68
CA ASN A 547 1.58 -24.06 0.69
C ASN A 547 0.30 -23.44 1.30
N PRO A 548 0.31 -22.13 1.62
CA PRO A 548 -0.81 -21.50 2.34
C PRO A 548 -2.19 -21.66 1.68
N ASN A 549 -2.22 -21.93 0.36
CA ASN A 549 -3.44 -22.13 -0.41
C ASN A 549 -3.99 -23.57 -0.36
N GLN A 550 -3.26 -24.51 0.24
CA GLN A 550 -3.63 -25.90 0.47
C GLN A 550 -4.15 -26.60 -0.80
N ILE A 551 -3.62 -26.25 -1.99
CA ILE A 551 -4.10 -26.81 -3.26
C ILE A 551 -3.83 -28.32 -3.30
N ASP A 552 -4.91 -29.08 -3.40
CA ASP A 552 -4.94 -30.52 -3.65
C ASP A 552 -5.94 -30.79 -4.80
N SER A 553 -5.42 -31.03 -6.00
CA SER A 553 -6.19 -31.15 -7.24
C SER A 553 -6.36 -32.60 -7.73
N GLY A 554 -5.80 -33.55 -7.00
CA GLY A 554 -5.69 -34.93 -7.44
C GLY A 554 -4.88 -35.77 -6.47
N GLY A 555 -4.50 -36.97 -6.89
CA GLY A 555 -3.81 -37.90 -6.01
C GLY A 555 -3.24 -39.09 -6.75
N VAL A 556 -2.89 -40.14 -6.01
CA VAL A 556 -2.41 -41.37 -6.61
C VAL A 556 -3.53 -42.13 -7.31
N ALA A 557 -3.40 -42.35 -8.62
CA ALA A 557 -4.37 -43.10 -9.39
C ALA A 557 -4.63 -44.49 -8.80
N SER A 558 -5.90 -44.88 -8.81
CA SER A 558 -6.40 -46.12 -8.20
C SER A 558 -7.48 -46.78 -9.07
N ALA A 559 -7.93 -47.98 -8.70
CA ALA A 559 -8.98 -48.68 -9.45
C ALA A 559 -10.30 -47.90 -9.53
N GLY A 560 -10.59 -47.05 -8.52
CA GLY A 560 -11.77 -46.18 -8.49
C GLY A 560 -11.54 -44.81 -9.12
N ASP A 561 -10.28 -44.42 -9.32
CA ASP A 561 -9.88 -43.15 -9.93
C ASP A 561 -8.62 -43.35 -10.80
N PRO A 562 -8.77 -43.87 -12.03
CA PRO A 562 -7.63 -44.25 -12.86
C PRO A 562 -6.79 -43.09 -13.37
N LEU A 563 -7.28 -41.85 -13.23
CA LEU A 563 -6.59 -40.65 -13.66
C LEU A 563 -5.97 -39.87 -12.50
N GLY A 564 -6.26 -40.24 -11.24
CA GLY A 564 -5.81 -39.50 -10.07
C GLY A 564 -6.49 -38.13 -9.95
N ASN A 565 -7.74 -38.00 -10.38
CA ASN A 565 -8.50 -36.74 -10.32
C ASN A 565 -9.05 -36.42 -8.93
N LEU A 566 -9.09 -37.39 -8.02
CA LEU A 566 -9.62 -37.23 -6.69
C LEU A 566 -8.49 -36.85 -5.71
N PRO A 567 -8.65 -35.74 -4.97
CA PRO A 567 -7.78 -35.38 -3.85
C PRO A 567 -7.58 -36.53 -2.88
N ASP A 568 -6.33 -36.80 -2.49
CA ASP A 568 -5.99 -37.84 -1.52
C ASP A 568 -5.57 -37.30 -0.14
N GLY A 569 -5.65 -35.98 0.06
CA GLY A 569 -5.29 -35.30 1.30
C GLY A 569 -3.81 -34.95 1.39
N ILE A 570 -3.07 -35.09 0.28
CA ILE A 570 -1.67 -34.70 0.16
C ILE A 570 -1.62 -33.62 -0.91
N GLY A 571 -1.13 -32.44 -0.54
CA GLY A 571 -1.17 -31.28 -1.42
C GLY A 571 -0.31 -31.49 -2.67
N ASN A 572 -0.68 -30.78 -3.73
CA ASN A 572 0.02 -30.83 -5.00
C ASN A 572 1.52 -30.59 -4.84
N LEU A 573 1.93 -29.69 -3.93
CA LEU A 573 3.34 -29.32 -3.75
C LEU A 573 4.21 -30.44 -3.16
N CYS A 574 3.64 -31.34 -2.38
CA CYS A 574 4.36 -32.39 -1.68
C CYS A 574 4.01 -33.82 -2.14
N GLN A 575 3.12 -33.96 -3.13
CA GLN A 575 2.71 -35.27 -3.61
C GLN A 575 3.86 -36.02 -4.30
N CYS A 576 4.44 -37.00 -3.63
CA CYS A 576 5.52 -37.79 -4.18
C CYS A 576 5.02 -38.68 -5.33
N GLY A 577 5.74 -38.64 -6.45
CA GLY A 577 5.42 -39.36 -7.67
C GLY A 577 4.83 -38.48 -8.78
N ASP A 578 4.33 -37.29 -8.47
CA ASP A 578 3.84 -36.31 -9.45
C ASP A 578 5.02 -35.59 -10.09
N VAL A 579 5.63 -36.22 -11.09
CA VAL A 579 6.80 -35.66 -11.78
C VAL A 579 6.41 -34.72 -12.92
N THR A 580 5.13 -34.66 -13.26
CA THR A 580 4.56 -33.73 -14.24
C THR A 580 4.16 -32.39 -13.63
N ASN A 581 4.06 -32.33 -12.30
CA ASN A 581 3.59 -31.18 -11.52
C ASN A 581 2.14 -30.78 -11.86
N ASP A 582 1.31 -31.77 -12.22
CA ASP A 582 -0.10 -31.56 -12.53
C ASP A 582 -1.04 -31.88 -11.36
N GLY A 583 -0.46 -32.25 -10.20
CA GLY A 583 -1.18 -32.62 -8.98
C GLY A 583 -1.72 -34.05 -8.99
N ARG A 584 -1.32 -34.89 -9.95
CA ARG A 584 -1.80 -36.27 -10.08
C ARG A 584 -0.61 -37.20 -10.21
N VAL A 585 -0.77 -38.44 -9.72
CA VAL A 585 0.22 -39.50 -9.93
C VAL A 585 -0.43 -40.59 -10.76
N ASN A 586 -0.18 -40.58 -12.06
CA ASN A 586 -0.83 -41.47 -13.02
C ASN A 586 0.16 -42.05 -14.06
N GLN A 587 -0.37 -42.66 -15.12
CA GLN A 587 0.45 -43.31 -16.14
C GLN A 587 1.38 -42.33 -16.88
N LEU A 588 1.01 -41.05 -16.98
CA LEU A 588 1.84 -40.02 -17.59
C LEU A 588 3.12 -39.81 -16.80
N ASP A 589 3.04 -39.74 -15.46
CA ASP A 589 4.20 -39.63 -14.58
C ASP A 589 5.14 -40.83 -14.73
N LEU A 590 4.58 -42.03 -14.79
CA LEU A 590 5.37 -43.26 -15.04
C LEU A 590 6.07 -43.25 -16.39
N ASP A 591 5.39 -42.76 -17.43
CA ASP A 591 5.97 -42.68 -18.77
C ASP A 591 7.08 -41.62 -18.81
N MET A 592 6.88 -40.47 -18.16
CA MET A 592 7.89 -39.41 -18.08
C MET A 592 9.11 -39.82 -17.25
N GLN A 593 8.92 -40.51 -16.12
CA GLN A 593 10.03 -41.08 -15.37
C GLN A 593 10.82 -42.11 -16.17
N ARG A 594 10.13 -43.03 -16.87
CA ARG A 594 10.78 -44.02 -17.74
C ARG A 594 11.61 -43.34 -18.82
N ASP A 595 11.04 -42.33 -19.47
CA ASP A 595 11.68 -41.62 -20.57
C ASP A 595 12.88 -40.81 -20.06
N ALA A 596 12.77 -40.17 -18.89
CA ALA A 596 13.88 -39.49 -18.21
C ALA A 596 15.01 -40.46 -17.83
N LEU A 597 14.69 -41.64 -17.26
CA LEU A 597 15.66 -42.71 -16.97
C LEU A 597 16.36 -43.24 -18.24
N ALA A 598 15.72 -43.11 -19.40
CA ALA A 598 16.27 -43.47 -20.71
C ALA A 598 17.02 -42.31 -21.41
N GLY A 599 17.09 -41.13 -20.79
CA GLY A 599 17.72 -39.93 -21.38
C GLY A 599 16.93 -39.30 -22.52
N ILE A 600 15.62 -39.48 -22.56
CA ILE A 600 14.70 -38.98 -23.59
C ILE A 600 14.05 -37.67 -23.09
N SER A 601 13.99 -36.65 -23.97
CA SER A 601 13.39 -35.33 -23.70
C SER A 601 11.94 -35.27 -24.26
N PRO A 602 11.00 -34.52 -23.64
CA PRO A 602 11.18 -33.66 -22.45
C PRO A 602 11.36 -34.47 -21.16
N GLY A 603 12.27 -34.00 -20.30
CA GLY A 603 12.46 -34.60 -18.97
C GLY A 603 11.30 -34.30 -18.03
N ILE A 604 11.42 -34.80 -16.79
CA ILE A 604 10.50 -34.52 -15.67
C ILE A 604 10.50 -33.02 -15.30
N SER A 605 9.33 -32.48 -14.93
CA SER A 605 9.15 -31.07 -14.56
C SER A 605 9.27 -30.81 -13.05
N ALA A 606 8.90 -31.79 -12.21
CA ALA A 606 9.08 -31.74 -10.75
C ALA A 606 9.99 -32.87 -10.27
N PRO A 607 11.31 -32.69 -10.43
CA PRO A 607 12.25 -33.77 -10.20
C PRO A 607 12.39 -34.09 -8.69
N ASP A 608 12.18 -33.11 -7.82
CA ASP A 608 12.19 -33.23 -6.35
C ASP A 608 11.09 -34.14 -5.76
N LYS A 609 10.02 -34.41 -6.52
CA LYS A 609 8.91 -35.30 -6.11
C LYS A 609 9.12 -36.77 -6.47
N CYS A 610 10.21 -37.11 -7.14
CA CYS A 610 10.36 -38.39 -7.82
C CYS A 610 10.63 -39.60 -6.90
N ASN A 611 11.32 -39.39 -5.77
CA ASN A 611 11.69 -40.43 -4.83
C ASN A 611 10.45 -40.94 -4.05
N THR A 612 10.14 -42.23 -4.16
CA THR A 612 8.93 -42.82 -3.54
C THR A 612 9.23 -44.03 -2.64
N ARG A 613 10.50 -44.31 -2.35
CA ARG A 613 10.92 -45.59 -1.73
C ARG A 613 11.87 -45.49 -0.52
N GLY A 614 12.60 -44.40 -0.28
CA GLY A 614 13.55 -44.38 0.84
C GLY A 614 14.40 -43.11 1.00
N PRO A 615 15.38 -43.09 1.95
CA PRO A 615 16.05 -41.86 2.35
C PRO A 615 16.79 -41.20 1.20
N ILE A 616 16.67 -39.87 1.12
CA ILE A 616 17.30 -39.01 0.12
C ILE A 616 18.82 -39.26 0.08
N ASP A 617 19.38 -39.61 -1.09
CA ASP A 617 20.84 -39.74 -1.24
C ASP A 617 21.48 -38.37 -1.50
N VAL A 618 21.83 -37.68 -0.41
CA VAL A 618 22.53 -36.38 -0.46
C VAL A 618 24.00 -36.47 -0.90
N SER A 619 24.51 -37.65 -1.27
CA SER A 619 25.95 -37.89 -1.43
C SER A 619 26.49 -37.92 -2.86
N ALA A 620 25.65 -37.80 -3.91
CA ALA A 620 26.09 -37.93 -5.30
C ALA A 620 25.48 -36.88 -6.26
N PRO A 621 26.20 -35.81 -6.62
CA PRO A 621 25.81 -34.93 -7.72
C PRO A 621 26.10 -35.60 -9.07
N ASP A 622 25.13 -35.67 -9.98
CA ASP A 622 25.38 -35.94 -11.39
C ASP A 622 25.45 -34.65 -12.22
N ALA A 623 25.76 -34.80 -13.52
CA ALA A 623 26.29 -33.75 -14.40
C ALA A 623 25.31 -32.61 -14.76
N PHE A 624 24.11 -32.57 -14.17
CA PHE A 624 23.05 -31.61 -14.51
C PHE A 624 22.58 -30.72 -13.35
N GLY A 625 23.19 -30.83 -12.16
CA GLY A 625 23.22 -29.71 -11.20
C GLY A 625 22.02 -29.48 -10.28
N VAL A 626 21.06 -30.40 -10.16
CA VAL A 626 20.13 -30.47 -9.02
C VAL A 626 19.81 -31.96 -8.80
N THR A 627 19.98 -32.49 -7.59
CA THR A 627 19.68 -33.89 -7.23
C THR A 627 18.18 -34.11 -7.07
N PRO A 628 17.64 -35.12 -7.75
CA PRO A 628 16.62 -35.95 -7.12
C PRO A 628 16.84 -37.44 -7.39
N ASP A 629 16.53 -38.24 -6.38
CA ASP A 629 16.58 -39.71 -6.47
C ASP A 629 15.44 -40.23 -7.38
N CYS A 630 15.56 -40.00 -8.69
CA CYS A 630 14.77 -40.69 -9.70
C CYS A 630 15.48 -41.97 -10.10
N GLU A 631 15.43 -43.00 -9.26
CA GLU A 631 16.01 -44.29 -9.63
C GLU A 631 15.01 -45.16 -10.39
N LEU A 632 15.53 -46.18 -11.09
CA LEU A 632 14.70 -47.26 -11.63
C LEU A 632 13.84 -47.94 -10.54
N ASN A 633 14.30 -47.89 -9.29
CA ASN A 633 13.61 -48.40 -8.13
C ASN A 633 12.32 -47.62 -7.80
N ASP A 634 12.32 -46.29 -7.95
CA ASP A 634 11.16 -45.42 -7.71
C ASP A 634 10.10 -45.65 -8.78
N TRP A 635 10.54 -45.68 -10.05
CA TRP A 635 9.68 -46.06 -11.16
C TRP A 635 9.03 -47.44 -10.94
N ALA A 636 9.80 -48.42 -10.47
CA ALA A 636 9.30 -49.76 -10.20
C ALA A 636 8.25 -49.79 -9.08
N VAL A 637 8.43 -48.99 -8.02
CA VAL A 637 7.45 -48.88 -6.91
C VAL A 637 6.17 -48.21 -7.40
N MET A 638 6.28 -47.09 -8.11
CA MET A 638 5.11 -46.42 -8.66
C MET A 638 4.35 -47.28 -9.66
N ASN A 639 5.04 -48.01 -10.54
CA ASN A 639 4.40 -48.89 -11.52
C ASN A 639 3.62 -50.02 -10.83
N ARG A 640 4.15 -50.55 -9.72
CA ARG A 640 3.42 -51.51 -8.88
C ARG A 640 2.20 -50.87 -8.23
N LYS A 641 2.36 -49.67 -7.66
CA LYS A 641 1.27 -48.92 -7.02
C LYS A 641 0.12 -48.64 -7.98
N LEU A 642 0.40 -48.12 -9.17
CA LEU A 642 -0.63 -47.86 -10.19
C LEU A 642 -1.26 -49.14 -10.74
N SER A 643 -0.56 -50.27 -10.63
CA SER A 643 -1.10 -51.61 -10.92
C SER A 643 -1.88 -52.23 -9.74
N GLY A 644 -2.05 -51.51 -8.62
CA GLY A 644 -2.72 -52.00 -7.42
C GLY A 644 -1.95 -53.07 -6.63
N LEU A 645 -0.63 -53.11 -6.75
CA LEU A 645 0.26 -54.10 -6.13
C LEU A 645 1.15 -53.47 -5.05
N ASP A 646 1.33 -54.16 -3.92
CA ASP A 646 2.28 -53.77 -2.86
C ASP A 646 3.74 -54.10 -3.18
N PRO A 647 4.75 -53.40 -2.61
CA PRO A 647 4.62 -52.24 -1.73
C PRO A 647 4.18 -50.99 -2.51
N GLY A 648 3.32 -50.18 -1.89
CA GLY A 648 2.87 -48.91 -2.46
C GLY A 648 3.93 -47.81 -2.43
N SER A 649 3.70 -46.72 -3.18
CA SER A 649 4.49 -45.50 -3.07
C SER A 649 4.43 -44.95 -1.65
N THR A 650 5.57 -44.46 -1.16
CA THR A 650 5.69 -43.78 0.14
C THR A 650 5.95 -42.30 -0.09
N GLN A 651 5.43 -41.46 0.81
CA GLN A 651 5.60 -40.01 0.74
C GLN A 651 6.95 -39.60 1.34
N VAL A 652 8.04 -39.91 0.63
CA VAL A 652 9.43 -39.78 1.12
C VAL A 652 10.35 -39.01 0.16
N CYS A 653 9.76 -38.21 -0.73
CA CYS A 653 10.48 -37.34 -1.64
C CYS A 653 11.00 -36.08 -0.92
N ALA A 654 11.91 -35.34 -1.58
CA ALA A 654 12.33 -34.00 -1.11
C ALA A 654 11.15 -33.01 -1.04
N GLY A 655 10.09 -33.28 -1.81
CA GLY A 655 8.78 -32.64 -1.68
C GLY A 655 8.04 -32.88 -0.36
N ASN A 656 8.40 -33.88 0.45
CA ASN A 656 7.60 -34.28 1.62
C ASN A 656 8.44 -34.61 2.88
N LEU A 657 9.72 -34.26 2.88
CA LEU A 657 10.64 -34.48 4.01
C LEU A 657 11.23 -33.14 4.48
N PRO A 658 11.60 -33.01 5.78
CA PRO A 658 12.14 -31.78 6.35
C PRO A 658 13.59 -31.50 5.93
#